data_AF-A0A9E5AMS8-F1
#
_entry.id   AF-A0A9E5AMS8-F1
#
_cell.length_a   1.000
_cell.length_b   1.000
_cell.length_c   1.000
_cell.angle_alpha   90.00
_cell.angle_beta   90.00
_cell.angle_gamma   90.00
#
_symmetry.space_group_name_H-M   'P 1'
#
loop_
_entity.id
_entity.type
_entity.pdbx_description
1 polymer ?
#
loop_
_entity_poly.entity_id
_entity_poly.type
_entity_poly.pdbx_seq_one_letter_code
_entity_poly.pdbx_strand_id
1 'polypeptide(L)'
;MRIAQPLAAQVFLTGATGFVGKVVLEELLRRRGELGIDCIYVLIRTKKGKTATERFGDEIAGSRCFELLPSDWTSHVRPIAGELTQRDCGLAAQDLDLVAQNITHIVNCAASVEFDLPIAQAAASNITSALNMLEVAKRCTKLVRMTSVSTAYVTAWRAQPCTETLAPLPKSAQAIYQSILDGTADEKALLAETGHPNTYTFTKCVAESLLMERRGTVELAIVRPSVVSATWRHPFPGWIDSAAAFAGFALMIGAGYMRALVGERSSRLDVVPCDVVSDRVISATFDEQPLQHPHIRYAVAGLQHSCRVDTLSEIIARYFRSHPVDRTPGLYYIGKASDPQFKAVAMRHHDVPMKLAATFATLSGNKALQKQASRLADKLQSLNDQFPYFTTLTFDFRASEPLDDPLFRREEYAEASCRGIYRYLLKKDDSEMLLAGKKHKDAALTDWQWALNQPQGNWAIRLSALTVRKAMRQITHSVTFDRPSFERAVDAAAPGSLLVLVPNHRSYMDFLVVSYLFFARPDLGIAIPHIAAAEEFSRIPILGQLFKKTQAFYLKRGQGRPDPELTRHIHELVKNRETIQFFIEGARSRSRQFLPPKTGLLRCLQQTGETFTLLPIAISYDRVPEEQALARELSGAPKSKMKLSALLNWAAKMARGEVSLGRVHITCGDTIVMRPDTDVHEISHHVVAELQARTASTTHHLRAFLHHGDVAGMDLAWLRDAIERRGGQVIDSPLGGEDSLDPVTEHSLRYQWQHLFMDEALALWPQHMALTHHVATNSYHRQDYTATGAELHDPRLHKLLRALFEPVARDYGRVAHALGSPEFAPRYATASTAVHELPDAYLPTIQAAFDDLVARSILAVGPGGKHTWGARSAAIAAYREGCKLPDLTTPKPKLRPIAKAVATAANFVAG
;
A
#
# COMPACT_ATOMS: atom_id res chain seq x y z
N MET A 1 -0.23 -31.55 -46.19
CA MET A 1 0.95 -31.00 -45.49
C MET A 1 0.56 -30.83 -44.03
N ARG A 2 0.98 -31.75 -43.14
CA ARG A 2 0.68 -31.64 -41.70
C ARG A 2 1.57 -30.50 -41.17
N ILE A 3 0.97 -29.38 -40.78
CA ILE A 3 1.65 -28.32 -40.05
C ILE A 3 2.15 -28.99 -38.76
N ALA A 4 3.46 -29.12 -38.60
CA ALA A 4 4.04 -29.63 -37.37
C ALA A 4 3.58 -28.71 -36.24
N GLN A 5 2.97 -29.27 -35.20
CA GLN A 5 2.68 -28.51 -33.99
C GLN A 5 4.01 -27.97 -33.43
N PRO A 6 4.09 -26.68 -33.06
CA PRO A 6 5.30 -26.15 -32.45
C PRO A 6 5.63 -26.96 -31.19
N LEU A 7 6.90 -27.31 -31.03
CA LEU A 7 7.39 -28.06 -29.88
C LEU A 7 7.14 -27.20 -28.63
N ALA A 8 6.51 -27.76 -27.60
CA ALA A 8 6.27 -27.03 -26.36
C ALA A 8 7.59 -26.60 -25.73
N ALA A 9 7.70 -25.33 -25.32
CA ALA A 9 8.95 -24.77 -24.85
C ALA A 9 9.30 -25.28 -23.45
N GLN A 10 10.50 -25.82 -23.33
CA GLN A 10 11.13 -26.23 -22.08
C GLN A 10 12.29 -25.28 -21.78
N VAL A 11 12.21 -24.52 -20.69
CA VAL A 11 13.13 -23.42 -20.38
C VAL A 11 14.06 -23.82 -19.23
N PHE A 12 15.37 -23.60 -19.39
CA PHE A 12 16.35 -23.75 -18.31
C PHE A 12 16.83 -22.39 -17.83
N LEU A 13 16.49 -22.02 -16.60
CA LEU A 13 16.80 -20.74 -15.99
C LEU A 13 17.85 -20.88 -14.89
N THR A 14 18.93 -20.10 -14.99
CA THR A 14 19.93 -19.95 -13.93
C THR A 14 19.74 -18.63 -13.18
N GLY A 15 20.16 -18.58 -11.91
CA GLY A 15 20.18 -17.32 -11.14
C GLY A 15 18.81 -16.88 -10.59
N ALA A 16 17.79 -17.74 -10.62
CA ALA A 16 16.42 -17.42 -10.16
C ALA A 16 16.29 -17.06 -8.67
N THR A 17 17.31 -17.33 -7.84
CA THR A 17 17.32 -16.86 -6.45
C THR A 17 17.67 -15.36 -6.33
N GLY A 18 18.32 -14.80 -7.35
CA GLY A 18 18.69 -13.38 -7.41
C GLY A 18 17.55 -12.49 -7.91
N PHE A 19 17.71 -11.18 -7.72
CA PHE A 19 16.69 -10.17 -8.05
C PHE A 19 16.20 -10.25 -9.50
N VAL A 20 17.10 -10.12 -10.48
CA VAL A 20 16.74 -10.19 -11.91
C VAL A 20 16.18 -11.55 -12.29
N GLY A 21 16.76 -12.63 -11.76
CA GLY A 21 16.30 -14.00 -12.03
C GLY A 21 14.87 -14.26 -11.54
N LYS A 22 14.44 -13.65 -10.43
CA LYS A 22 13.05 -13.74 -9.95
C LYS A 22 12.08 -13.05 -10.90
N VAL A 23 12.40 -11.85 -11.36
CA VAL A 23 11.53 -11.12 -12.31
C VAL A 23 11.46 -11.86 -13.65
N VAL A 24 12.58 -12.39 -14.13
CA VAL A 24 12.59 -13.25 -15.34
C VAL A 24 11.73 -14.49 -15.15
N LEU A 25 11.81 -15.17 -14.01
CA LEU A 25 10.96 -16.32 -13.71
C LEU A 25 9.47 -15.93 -13.66
N GLU A 26 9.15 -14.83 -12.97
CA GLU A 26 7.80 -14.30 -12.87
C GLU A 26 7.23 -13.99 -14.25
N GLU A 27 8.00 -13.34 -15.11
CA GLU A 27 7.56 -12.98 -16.45
C GLU A 27 7.36 -14.20 -17.35
N LEU A 28 8.27 -15.19 -17.30
CA LEU A 28 8.10 -16.47 -18.00
C LEU A 28 6.82 -17.20 -17.56
N LEU A 29 6.48 -17.15 -16.27
CA LEU A 29 5.26 -17.77 -15.73
C LEU A 29 4.00 -16.99 -16.13
N ARG A 30 4.05 -15.65 -16.01
CA ARG A 30 2.95 -14.75 -16.39
C ARG A 30 2.61 -14.85 -17.88
N ARG A 31 3.63 -15.00 -18.73
CA ARG A 31 3.52 -15.14 -20.19
C ARG A 31 3.59 -16.59 -20.68
N ARG A 32 3.48 -17.58 -19.77
CA ARG A 32 3.64 -19.01 -20.09
C ARG A 32 2.80 -19.47 -21.29
N GLY A 33 1.53 -19.06 -21.32
CA GLY A 33 0.59 -19.41 -22.39
C GLY A 33 0.91 -18.73 -23.73
N GLU A 34 1.38 -17.48 -23.70
CA GLU A 34 1.83 -16.72 -24.87
C GLU A 34 3.10 -17.33 -25.49
N LEU A 35 4.05 -17.70 -24.63
CA LEU A 35 5.36 -18.23 -25.02
C LEU A 35 5.35 -19.75 -25.26
N GLY A 36 4.20 -20.42 -25.12
CA GLY A 36 4.07 -21.86 -25.30
C GLY A 36 4.93 -22.70 -24.34
N ILE A 37 5.18 -22.19 -23.12
CA ILE A 37 6.06 -22.83 -22.14
C ILE A 37 5.31 -23.95 -21.40
N ASP A 38 5.87 -25.15 -21.43
CA ASP A 38 5.35 -26.29 -20.69
C ASP A 38 5.90 -26.35 -19.27
N CYS A 39 7.24 -26.43 -19.13
CA CYS A 39 7.93 -26.45 -17.84
C CYS A 39 9.17 -25.52 -17.83
N ILE A 40 9.43 -24.92 -16.66
CA ILE A 40 10.61 -24.10 -16.38
C ILE A 40 11.49 -24.84 -15.36
N TYR A 41 12.68 -25.23 -15.79
CA TYR A 41 13.69 -25.87 -14.97
C TYR A 41 14.59 -24.79 -14.36
N VAL A 42 14.67 -24.76 -13.03
CA VAL A 42 15.39 -23.72 -12.30
C VAL A 42 16.60 -24.30 -11.59
N LEU A 43 17.79 -23.87 -11.99
CA LEU A 43 19.03 -24.32 -11.37
C LEU A 43 19.25 -23.61 -10.03
N ILE A 44 19.30 -24.38 -8.94
CA ILE A 44 19.48 -23.90 -7.58
C ILE A 44 20.61 -24.67 -6.89
N ARG A 45 21.60 -23.92 -6.40
CA ARG A 45 22.70 -24.50 -5.64
C ARG A 45 22.25 -25.13 -4.31
N THR A 46 22.80 -26.27 -3.93
CA THR A 46 22.69 -26.78 -2.56
C THR A 46 23.56 -25.96 -1.61
N LYS A 47 22.98 -25.41 -0.54
CA LYS A 47 23.70 -24.52 0.38
C LYS A 47 23.21 -24.72 1.81
N LYS A 48 24.13 -24.76 2.77
CA LYS A 48 23.83 -24.91 4.22
C LYS A 48 22.94 -26.13 4.54
N GLY A 49 23.18 -27.25 3.85
CA GLY A 49 22.42 -28.49 4.05
C GLY A 49 21.00 -28.49 3.46
N LYS A 50 20.57 -27.43 2.77
CA LYS A 50 19.27 -27.38 2.09
C LYS A 50 19.36 -27.85 0.64
N THR A 51 18.38 -28.63 0.23
CA THR A 51 18.14 -29.10 -1.14
C THR A 51 17.68 -27.96 -2.06
N ALA A 52 17.71 -28.19 -3.38
CA ALA A 52 17.20 -27.24 -4.36
C ALA A 52 15.70 -26.93 -4.14
N THR A 53 14.88 -27.94 -3.84
CA THR A 53 13.45 -27.79 -3.58
C THR A 53 13.15 -26.98 -2.33
N GLU A 54 13.86 -27.24 -1.22
CA GLU A 54 13.68 -26.45 0.01
C GLU A 54 14.07 -24.99 -0.21
N ARG A 55 15.19 -24.74 -0.90
CA ARG A 55 15.60 -23.36 -1.24
C ARG A 55 14.63 -22.68 -2.20
N PHE A 56 14.03 -23.42 -3.13
CA PHE A 56 12.97 -22.88 -3.98
C PHE A 56 11.79 -22.40 -3.13
N GLY A 57 11.32 -23.20 -2.17
CA GLY A 57 10.28 -22.81 -1.23
C GLY A 57 10.64 -21.55 -0.43
N ASP A 58 11.83 -21.56 0.18
CA ASP A 58 12.26 -20.51 1.11
C ASP A 58 12.63 -19.17 0.43
N GLU A 59 13.30 -19.22 -0.73
CA GLU A 59 13.93 -18.04 -1.34
C GLU A 59 13.18 -17.52 -2.57
N ILE A 60 12.34 -18.35 -3.19
CA ILE A 60 11.62 -18.01 -4.43
C ILE A 60 10.11 -18.02 -4.17
N ALA A 61 9.52 -19.15 -3.81
CA ALA A 61 8.06 -19.30 -3.73
C ALA A 61 7.41 -18.37 -2.69
N GLY A 62 8.07 -18.10 -1.56
CA GLY A 62 7.62 -17.14 -0.55
C GLY A 62 7.87 -15.66 -0.90
N SER A 63 8.48 -15.35 -2.05
CA SER A 63 8.74 -13.98 -2.47
C SER A 63 7.47 -13.30 -2.95
N ARG A 64 7.25 -12.05 -2.53
CA ARG A 64 6.16 -11.19 -3.04
C ARG A 64 6.20 -10.97 -4.55
N CYS A 65 7.33 -11.24 -5.21
CA CYS A 65 7.45 -11.19 -6.67
C CYS A 65 6.34 -11.99 -7.37
N PHE A 66 5.93 -13.11 -6.78
CA PHE A 66 5.01 -14.07 -7.40
C PHE A 66 3.58 -13.93 -6.86
N GLU A 67 3.25 -12.88 -6.09
CA GLU A 67 1.97 -12.76 -5.38
C GLU A 67 0.75 -12.58 -6.29
N LEU A 68 0.96 -12.11 -7.52
CA LEU A 68 -0.11 -11.93 -8.51
C LEU A 68 -0.28 -13.13 -9.44
N LEU A 69 0.57 -14.16 -9.33
CA LEU A 69 0.44 -15.37 -10.13
C LEU A 69 -0.67 -16.30 -9.58
N PRO A 70 -1.29 -17.14 -10.43
CA PRO A 70 -2.24 -18.17 -10.00
C PRO A 70 -1.63 -19.08 -8.92
N SER A 71 -2.43 -19.54 -7.95
CA SER A 71 -1.94 -20.31 -6.79
C SER A 71 -1.22 -21.62 -7.14
N ASP A 72 -1.43 -22.17 -8.33
CA ASP A 72 -0.82 -23.39 -8.84
C ASP A 72 0.45 -23.16 -9.68
N TRP A 73 0.95 -21.93 -9.82
CA TRP A 73 2.10 -21.59 -10.67
C TRP A 73 3.35 -22.44 -10.41
N THR A 74 3.56 -22.86 -9.15
CA THR A 74 4.70 -23.68 -8.74
C THR A 74 4.73 -25.05 -9.42
N SER A 75 3.58 -25.57 -9.87
CA SER A 75 3.47 -26.83 -10.62
C SER A 75 4.14 -26.79 -11.99
N HIS A 76 4.43 -25.59 -12.51
CA HIS A 76 5.11 -25.38 -13.79
C HIS A 76 6.62 -25.19 -13.64
N VAL A 77 7.15 -25.27 -12.42
CA VAL A 77 8.58 -25.06 -12.12
C VAL A 77 9.19 -26.33 -11.54
N ARG A 78 10.34 -26.74 -12.09
CA ARG A 78 11.13 -27.87 -11.60
C ARG A 78 12.48 -27.40 -11.08
N PRO A 79 12.69 -27.33 -9.75
CA PRO A 79 14.01 -27.06 -9.18
C PRO A 79 15.00 -28.19 -9.50
N ILE A 80 16.19 -27.85 -9.96
CA ILE A 80 17.30 -28.78 -10.22
C ILE A 80 18.52 -28.33 -9.40
N ALA A 81 19.21 -29.28 -8.78
CA ALA A 81 20.43 -29.01 -8.03
C ALA A 81 21.65 -28.87 -8.96
N GLY A 82 22.47 -27.84 -8.74
CA GLY A 82 23.78 -27.72 -9.41
C GLY A 82 24.59 -26.51 -8.97
N GLU A 83 25.85 -26.47 -9.39
CA GLU A 83 26.81 -25.39 -9.12
C GLU A 83 27.51 -25.01 -10.43
N LEU A 84 27.24 -23.79 -10.90
CA LEU A 84 27.67 -23.35 -12.23
C LEU A 84 29.19 -23.32 -12.39
N THR A 85 29.93 -23.12 -11.31
CA THR A 85 31.41 -23.10 -11.35
C THR A 85 32.01 -24.48 -11.59
N GLN A 86 31.23 -25.55 -11.40
CA GLN A 86 31.66 -26.93 -11.66
C GLN A 86 31.37 -27.34 -13.11
N ARG A 87 32.17 -28.29 -13.61
CA ARG A 87 31.96 -28.91 -14.92
C ARG A 87 30.51 -29.41 -15.06
N ASP A 88 29.95 -29.24 -16.25
CA ASP A 88 28.56 -29.60 -16.56
C ASP A 88 27.54 -28.95 -15.59
N CYS A 89 27.88 -27.75 -15.10
CA CYS A 89 27.11 -26.99 -14.12
C CYS A 89 26.83 -27.72 -12.80
N GLY A 90 27.66 -28.71 -12.45
CA GLY A 90 27.48 -29.54 -11.25
C GLY A 90 26.20 -30.35 -11.24
N LEU A 91 25.59 -30.57 -12.41
CA LEU A 91 24.40 -31.39 -12.57
C LEU A 91 24.73 -32.87 -12.31
N ALA A 92 23.82 -33.58 -11.65
CA ALA A 92 23.90 -35.03 -11.61
C ALA A 92 23.74 -35.59 -13.03
N ALA A 93 24.36 -36.75 -13.34
CA ALA A 93 24.33 -37.33 -14.68
C ALA A 93 22.90 -37.46 -15.23
N GLN A 94 21.95 -37.88 -14.39
CA GLN A 94 20.55 -38.06 -14.76
C GLN A 94 19.84 -36.73 -15.08
N ASP A 95 20.15 -35.65 -14.35
CA ASP A 95 19.61 -34.32 -14.61
C ASP A 95 20.26 -33.68 -15.84
N LEU A 96 21.55 -33.96 -16.08
CA LEU A 96 22.25 -33.51 -17.27
C LEU A 96 21.68 -34.15 -18.54
N ASP A 97 21.39 -35.44 -18.51
CA ASP A 97 20.71 -36.15 -19.61
C ASP A 97 19.31 -35.59 -19.83
N LEU A 98 18.56 -35.35 -18.76
CA LEU A 98 17.24 -34.72 -18.81
C LEU A 98 17.30 -33.34 -19.49
N VAL A 99 18.27 -32.50 -19.07
CA VAL A 99 18.48 -31.17 -19.63
C VAL A 99 18.85 -31.25 -21.12
N ALA A 100 19.81 -32.10 -21.48
CA ALA A 100 20.29 -32.26 -22.85
C ALA A 100 19.21 -32.78 -23.84
N GLN A 101 18.25 -33.57 -23.37
CA GLN A 101 17.21 -34.16 -24.21
C GLN A 101 15.94 -33.31 -24.34
N ASN A 102 15.68 -32.41 -23.40
CA ASN A 102 14.38 -31.71 -23.31
C ASN A 102 14.47 -30.20 -23.47
N ILE A 103 15.56 -29.56 -23.04
CA ILE A 103 15.62 -28.09 -23.02
C ILE A 103 15.68 -27.53 -24.43
N THR A 104 14.81 -26.54 -24.65
CA THR A 104 14.68 -25.79 -25.90
C THR A 104 15.22 -24.38 -25.77
N HIS A 105 15.15 -23.78 -24.59
CA HIS A 105 15.59 -22.41 -24.34
C HIS A 105 16.41 -22.34 -23.06
N ILE A 106 17.55 -21.66 -23.08
CA ILE A 106 18.38 -21.43 -21.89
C ILE A 106 18.42 -19.93 -21.60
N VAL A 107 18.11 -19.56 -20.36
CA VAL A 107 18.24 -18.19 -19.85
C VAL A 107 19.27 -18.19 -18.72
N ASN A 108 20.45 -17.63 -19.00
CA ASN A 108 21.56 -17.57 -18.06
C ASN A 108 21.63 -16.19 -17.37
N CYS A 109 20.94 -16.05 -16.23
CA CYS A 109 20.96 -14.83 -15.42
C CYS A 109 21.97 -14.87 -14.26
N ALA A 110 22.63 -16.01 -14.03
CA ALA A 110 23.56 -16.15 -12.92
C ALA A 110 24.86 -15.35 -13.12
N ALA A 111 25.20 -14.52 -12.12
CA ALA A 111 26.46 -13.80 -12.03
C ALA A 111 26.73 -13.41 -10.57
N SER A 112 27.99 -13.22 -10.21
CA SER A 112 28.32 -12.41 -9.03
C SER A 112 28.40 -10.96 -9.45
N VAL A 113 27.74 -10.08 -8.70
CA VAL A 113 27.73 -8.62 -8.90
C VAL A 113 28.59 -7.88 -7.88
N GLU A 114 29.46 -8.61 -7.18
CA GLU A 114 30.42 -8.04 -6.22
C GLU A 114 31.62 -7.45 -6.97
N PHE A 115 31.93 -6.17 -6.73
CA PHE A 115 32.95 -5.44 -7.49
C PHE A 115 34.38 -5.59 -6.95
N ASP A 116 34.54 -6.14 -5.75
CA ASP A 116 35.80 -6.29 -5.02
C ASP A 116 36.26 -7.74 -4.88
N LEU A 117 35.63 -8.66 -5.60
CA LEU A 117 36.11 -10.04 -5.66
C LEU A 117 37.49 -10.09 -6.31
N PRO A 118 38.44 -10.86 -5.73
CA PRO A 118 39.72 -11.14 -6.38
C PRO A 118 39.49 -11.71 -7.77
N ILE A 119 40.32 -11.32 -8.74
CA ILE A 119 40.15 -11.66 -10.16
C ILE A 119 39.91 -13.16 -10.42
N ALA A 120 40.56 -14.06 -9.68
CA ALA A 120 40.37 -15.50 -9.81
C ALA A 120 38.95 -15.95 -9.39
N GLN A 121 38.42 -15.38 -8.30
CA GLN A 121 37.05 -15.68 -7.83
C GLN A 121 36.01 -15.06 -8.76
N ALA A 122 36.25 -13.82 -9.22
CA ALA A 122 35.41 -13.16 -10.21
C ALA A 122 35.37 -13.95 -11.54
N ALA A 123 36.52 -14.43 -12.01
CA ALA A 123 36.63 -15.26 -13.21
C ALA A 123 35.90 -16.61 -13.03
N ALA A 124 36.05 -17.28 -11.89
CA ALA A 124 35.29 -18.49 -11.60
C ALA A 124 33.77 -18.25 -11.64
N SER A 125 33.32 -17.14 -11.04
CA SER A 125 31.90 -16.83 -10.93
C SER A 125 31.26 -16.29 -12.22
N ASN A 126 32.01 -15.63 -13.10
CA ASN A 126 31.45 -14.92 -14.26
C ASN A 126 31.92 -15.46 -15.61
N ILE A 127 33.13 -16.03 -15.70
CA ILE A 127 33.69 -16.61 -16.93
C ILE A 127 33.47 -18.12 -16.91
N THR A 128 34.02 -18.83 -15.92
CA THR A 128 33.94 -20.30 -15.85
C THR A 128 32.50 -20.79 -15.82
N SER A 129 31.64 -20.13 -15.02
CA SER A 129 30.20 -20.44 -14.94
C SER A 129 29.48 -20.29 -16.29
N ALA A 130 29.74 -19.21 -17.01
CA ALA A 130 29.15 -18.95 -18.32
C ALA A 130 29.62 -19.98 -19.36
N LEU A 131 30.91 -20.35 -19.32
CA LEU A 131 31.47 -21.37 -20.20
C LEU A 131 30.90 -22.77 -19.90
N ASN A 132 30.76 -23.15 -18.63
CA ASN A 132 30.13 -24.42 -18.26
C ASN A 132 28.69 -24.48 -18.76
N MET A 133 27.94 -23.37 -18.66
CA MET A 133 26.58 -23.30 -19.18
C MET A 133 26.55 -23.41 -20.71
N LEU A 134 27.52 -22.80 -21.41
CA LEU A 134 27.65 -22.96 -22.85
C LEU A 134 27.96 -24.41 -23.25
N GLU A 135 28.78 -25.13 -22.48
CA GLU A 135 29.06 -26.55 -22.74
C GLU A 135 27.83 -27.44 -22.53
N VAL A 136 26.97 -27.14 -21.54
CA VAL A 136 25.67 -27.80 -21.40
C VAL A 136 24.75 -27.45 -22.57
N ALA A 137 24.72 -26.18 -23.00
CA ALA A 137 23.92 -25.73 -24.14
C ALA A 137 24.28 -26.49 -25.43
N LYS A 138 25.57 -26.74 -25.68
CA LYS A 138 26.03 -27.54 -26.83
C LYS A 138 25.55 -29.00 -26.80
N ARG A 139 25.24 -29.55 -25.62
CA ARG A 139 24.68 -30.90 -25.48
C ARG A 139 23.17 -30.94 -25.70
N CYS A 140 22.48 -29.81 -25.60
CA CYS A 140 21.05 -29.73 -25.77
C CYS A 140 20.66 -29.89 -27.25
N THR A 141 20.17 -31.08 -27.60
CA THR A 141 19.85 -31.46 -28.99
C THR A 141 18.65 -30.72 -29.59
N LYS A 142 17.79 -30.15 -28.74
CA LYS A 142 16.59 -29.38 -29.12
C LYS A 142 16.74 -27.88 -28.85
N LEU A 143 17.94 -27.41 -28.53
CA LEU A 143 18.17 -26.02 -28.18
C LEU A 143 17.86 -25.12 -29.38
N VAL A 144 16.89 -24.24 -29.19
CA VAL A 144 16.55 -23.14 -30.09
C VAL A 144 17.45 -21.94 -29.80
N ARG A 145 17.60 -21.59 -28.51
CA ARG A 145 18.39 -20.42 -28.12
C ARG A 145 18.96 -20.47 -26.72
N MET A 146 20.13 -19.88 -26.56
CA MET A 146 20.69 -19.49 -25.27
C MET A 146 20.79 -17.96 -25.18
N THR A 147 20.28 -17.37 -24.10
CA THR A 147 20.45 -15.96 -23.78
C THR A 147 21.28 -15.83 -22.52
N SER A 148 22.35 -15.02 -22.55
CA SER A 148 23.20 -14.77 -21.40
C SER A 148 23.15 -13.31 -20.97
N VAL A 149 22.94 -13.07 -19.67
CA VAL A 149 22.92 -11.73 -19.09
C VAL A 149 24.34 -11.28 -18.74
N SER A 150 24.71 -10.13 -19.27
CA SER A 150 25.99 -9.47 -19.05
C SER A 150 25.77 -8.12 -18.34
N THR A 151 26.50 -7.07 -18.73
CA THR A 151 26.31 -5.71 -18.23
C THR A 151 26.65 -4.69 -19.32
N ALA A 152 25.99 -3.54 -19.32
CA ALA A 152 26.28 -2.46 -20.25
C ALA A 152 27.69 -1.88 -20.07
N TYR A 153 28.29 -2.09 -18.89
CA TYR A 153 29.60 -1.58 -18.50
C TYR A 153 30.78 -2.48 -18.91
N VAL A 154 30.58 -3.48 -19.77
CA VAL A 154 31.69 -4.25 -20.40
C VAL A 154 32.47 -3.41 -21.42
N THR A 155 31.91 -2.29 -21.87
CA THR A 155 32.62 -1.32 -22.71
C THR A 155 33.18 -0.25 -21.80
N ALA A 156 34.50 -0.09 -21.77
CA ALA A 156 35.14 0.95 -21.00
C ALA A 156 34.64 2.34 -21.45
N TRP A 157 34.40 3.23 -20.48
CA TRP A 157 33.94 4.62 -20.68
C TRP A 157 34.58 5.34 -21.88
N ARG A 158 35.85 5.08 -22.19
CA ARG A 158 36.61 5.73 -23.27
C ARG A 158 36.04 5.48 -24.68
N ALA A 159 35.20 4.47 -24.87
CA ALA A 159 34.55 4.16 -26.15
C ALA A 159 33.10 4.68 -26.17
N GLN A 160 32.92 5.99 -26.40
CA GLN A 160 31.62 6.62 -26.61
C GLN A 160 31.40 6.92 -28.12
N PRO A 161 30.17 6.80 -28.65
CA PRO A 161 29.00 6.21 -27.98
C PRO A 161 29.19 4.71 -27.73
N CYS A 162 28.60 4.19 -26.65
CA CYS A 162 28.62 2.75 -26.38
C CYS A 162 27.58 2.05 -27.25
N THR A 163 28.02 1.17 -28.15
CA THR A 163 27.18 0.43 -29.10
C THR A 163 27.09 -1.06 -28.75
N GLU A 164 26.10 -1.74 -29.31
CA GLU A 164 25.85 -3.18 -29.15
C GLU A 164 26.84 -4.04 -29.96
N THR A 165 28.12 -3.81 -29.74
CA THR A 165 29.23 -4.53 -30.36
C THR A 165 30.06 -5.25 -29.30
N LEU A 166 30.79 -6.29 -29.70
CA LEU A 166 31.71 -6.97 -28.78
C LEU A 166 32.81 -5.98 -28.35
N ALA A 167 33.07 -5.91 -27.05
CA ALA A 167 34.07 -4.99 -26.52
C ALA A 167 35.48 -5.48 -26.89
N PRO A 168 36.39 -4.59 -27.34
CA PRO A 168 37.74 -5.00 -27.71
C PRO A 168 38.57 -5.36 -26.47
N LEU A 169 39.41 -6.38 -26.60
CA LEU A 169 40.40 -6.79 -25.60
C LEU A 169 41.83 -6.58 -26.16
N PRO A 170 42.80 -6.20 -25.31
CA PRO A 170 44.18 -5.93 -25.75
C PRO A 170 44.91 -7.20 -26.24
N LYS A 171 44.46 -8.37 -25.80
CA LYS A 171 44.98 -9.71 -26.16
C LYS A 171 43.79 -10.66 -26.27
N SER A 172 44.02 -11.87 -26.79
CA SER A 172 42.94 -12.86 -26.90
C SER A 172 42.30 -13.15 -25.54
N ALA A 173 40.97 -13.26 -25.52
CA ALA A 173 40.22 -13.53 -24.29
C ALA A 173 40.68 -14.86 -23.65
N GLN A 174 41.05 -15.83 -24.49
CA GLN A 174 41.64 -17.10 -24.07
C GLN A 174 42.94 -16.94 -23.29
N ALA A 175 43.88 -16.12 -23.78
CA ALA A 175 45.17 -15.93 -23.10
C ALA A 175 44.99 -15.23 -21.76
N ILE A 176 44.10 -14.23 -21.71
CA ILE A 176 43.74 -13.52 -20.47
C ILE A 176 43.17 -14.52 -19.45
N TYR A 177 42.18 -15.32 -19.86
CA TYR A 177 41.54 -16.28 -18.95
C TYR A 177 42.52 -17.35 -18.46
N GLN A 178 43.38 -17.86 -19.34
CA GLN A 178 44.42 -18.83 -18.95
C GLN A 178 45.40 -18.24 -17.92
N SER A 179 45.84 -16.99 -18.09
CA SER A 179 46.73 -16.33 -17.12
C SER A 179 46.08 -16.19 -15.73
N ILE A 180 44.75 -16.01 -15.68
CA ILE A 180 44.01 -15.95 -14.41
C ILE A 180 43.96 -17.34 -13.77
N LEU A 181 43.69 -18.38 -14.56
CA LEU A 181 43.64 -19.76 -14.07
C LEU A 181 45.01 -20.24 -13.56
N ASP A 182 46.08 -19.86 -14.24
CA ASP A 182 47.45 -20.20 -13.86
C ASP A 182 47.97 -19.37 -12.67
N GLY A 183 47.19 -18.39 -12.20
CA GLY A 183 47.57 -17.49 -11.11
C GLY A 183 48.68 -16.50 -11.46
N THR A 184 48.95 -16.29 -12.76
CA THR A 184 50.00 -15.39 -13.27
C THR A 184 49.48 -14.00 -13.65
N ALA A 185 48.16 -13.82 -13.68
CA ALA A 185 47.52 -12.54 -13.99
C ALA A 185 47.77 -11.49 -12.91
N ASP A 186 48.26 -10.31 -13.31
CA ASP A 186 48.26 -9.11 -12.47
C ASP A 186 46.93 -8.36 -12.68
N GLU A 187 46.07 -8.42 -11.66
CA GLU A 187 44.76 -7.77 -11.64
C GLU A 187 44.84 -6.27 -11.92
N LYS A 188 45.77 -5.55 -11.29
CA LYS A 188 45.87 -4.10 -11.43
C LYS A 188 46.36 -3.73 -12.83
N ALA A 189 47.31 -4.48 -13.36
CA ALA A 189 47.80 -4.27 -14.73
C ALA A 189 46.69 -4.52 -15.75
N LEU A 190 45.92 -5.60 -15.62
CA LEU A 190 44.82 -5.92 -16.53
C LEU A 190 43.70 -4.87 -16.50
N LEU A 191 43.30 -4.40 -15.32
CA LEU A 191 42.29 -3.35 -15.20
C LEU A 191 42.79 -2.02 -15.78
N ALA A 192 44.06 -1.67 -15.55
CA ALA A 192 44.66 -0.45 -16.10
C ALA A 192 44.82 -0.49 -17.63
N GLU A 193 45.27 -1.63 -18.19
CA GLU A 193 45.45 -1.84 -19.62
C GLU A 193 44.10 -1.79 -20.36
N THR A 194 43.06 -2.41 -19.79
CA THR A 194 41.73 -2.50 -20.41
C THR A 194 40.83 -1.30 -20.11
N GLY A 195 41.16 -0.50 -19.09
CA GLY A 195 40.37 0.66 -18.66
C GLY A 195 39.07 0.31 -17.93
N HIS A 196 38.90 -0.93 -17.48
CA HIS A 196 37.75 -1.34 -16.67
C HIS A 196 37.88 -0.84 -15.22
N PRO A 197 36.77 -0.40 -14.59
CA PRO A 197 36.81 0.13 -13.22
C PRO A 197 37.00 -0.92 -12.13
N ASN A 198 36.63 -2.17 -12.40
CA ASN A 198 36.59 -3.24 -11.39
C ASN A 198 36.63 -4.62 -12.05
N THR A 199 36.87 -5.65 -11.24
CA THR A 199 36.99 -7.04 -11.70
C THR A 199 35.68 -7.59 -12.28
N TYR A 200 34.51 -7.12 -11.81
CA TYR A 200 33.21 -7.51 -12.33
C TYR A 200 33.02 -7.16 -13.81
N THR A 201 33.17 -5.87 -14.16
CA THR A 201 32.99 -5.38 -15.54
C THR A 201 34.00 -6.03 -16.49
N PHE A 202 35.25 -6.15 -16.04
CA PHE A 202 36.31 -6.82 -16.78
C PHE A 202 36.01 -8.31 -17.05
N THR A 203 35.65 -9.07 -16.02
CA THR A 203 35.39 -10.51 -16.18
C THR A 203 34.14 -10.79 -17.02
N LYS A 204 33.13 -9.91 -16.98
CA LYS A 204 31.99 -9.98 -17.90
C LYS A 204 32.40 -9.70 -19.35
N CYS A 205 33.27 -8.73 -19.59
CA CYS A 205 33.82 -8.45 -20.92
C CYS A 205 34.59 -9.66 -21.50
N VAL A 206 35.45 -10.29 -20.69
CA VAL A 206 36.17 -11.51 -21.07
C VAL A 206 35.21 -12.68 -21.31
N ALA A 207 34.19 -12.84 -20.46
CA ALA A 207 33.18 -13.88 -20.62
C ALA A 207 32.42 -13.76 -21.94
N GLU A 208 31.98 -12.55 -22.33
CA GLU A 208 31.29 -12.34 -23.61
C GLU A 208 32.15 -12.75 -24.80
N SER A 209 33.42 -12.35 -24.80
CA SER A 209 34.37 -12.69 -25.87
C SER A 209 34.57 -14.20 -25.99
N LEU A 210 34.80 -14.88 -24.86
CA LEU A 210 34.96 -16.34 -24.84
C LEU A 210 33.69 -17.09 -25.23
N LEU A 211 32.52 -16.61 -24.81
CA LEU A 211 31.24 -17.18 -25.22
C LEU A 211 31.08 -17.08 -26.74
N MET A 212 31.37 -15.92 -27.34
CA MET A 212 31.31 -15.73 -28.79
C MET A 212 32.33 -16.60 -29.53
N GLU A 213 33.57 -16.67 -29.06
CA GLU A 213 34.64 -17.49 -29.64
C GLU A 213 34.29 -18.99 -29.60
N ARG A 214 33.65 -19.45 -28.52
CA ARG A 214 33.42 -20.89 -28.27
C ARG A 214 32.00 -21.37 -28.57
N ARG A 215 31.07 -20.52 -29.00
CA ARG A 215 29.64 -20.89 -29.14
C ARG A 215 29.37 -22.07 -30.06
N GLY A 216 30.23 -22.29 -31.06
CA GLY A 216 29.98 -23.29 -32.10
C GLY A 216 28.67 -22.99 -32.84
N THR A 217 27.73 -23.94 -32.83
CA THR A 217 26.42 -23.82 -33.46
C THR A 217 25.33 -23.29 -32.53
N VAL A 218 25.65 -22.94 -31.28
CA VAL A 218 24.67 -22.38 -30.35
C VAL A 218 24.26 -20.99 -30.83
N GLU A 219 22.95 -20.81 -31.06
CA GLU A 219 22.31 -19.50 -31.24
C GLU A 219 22.34 -18.75 -29.91
N LEU A 220 23.34 -17.88 -29.77
CA LEU A 220 23.63 -17.16 -28.53
C LEU A 220 23.29 -15.66 -28.66
N ALA A 221 22.42 -15.20 -27.77
CA ALA A 221 22.12 -13.79 -27.53
C ALA A 221 22.76 -13.31 -26.22
N ILE A 222 23.25 -12.07 -26.21
CA ILE A 222 23.77 -11.40 -25.00
C ILE A 222 22.91 -10.19 -24.68
N VAL A 223 22.38 -10.11 -23.46
CA VAL A 223 21.63 -8.95 -22.98
C VAL A 223 22.46 -8.18 -21.95
N ARG A 224 22.63 -6.87 -22.16
CA ARG A 224 23.48 -5.98 -21.37
C ARG A 224 22.65 -4.97 -20.57
N PRO A 225 22.29 -5.27 -19.32
CA PRO A 225 21.64 -4.30 -18.44
C PRO A 225 22.60 -3.22 -17.91
N SER A 226 22.10 -1.99 -17.71
CA SER A 226 22.77 -0.94 -16.91
C SER A 226 22.51 -1.15 -15.41
N VAL A 227 22.45 -0.09 -14.59
CA VAL A 227 22.14 -0.23 -13.16
C VAL A 227 20.69 -0.64 -12.99
N VAL A 228 20.45 -1.90 -12.66
CA VAL A 228 19.10 -2.43 -12.45
C VAL A 228 18.54 -1.94 -11.11
N SER A 229 17.30 -1.42 -11.12
CA SER A 229 16.55 -1.09 -9.91
C SER A 229 15.13 -1.66 -9.94
N ALA A 230 14.25 -1.16 -9.08
CA ALA A 230 12.90 -1.67 -8.87
C ALA A 230 12.13 -1.82 -10.19
N THR A 231 11.15 -2.70 -10.20
CA THR A 231 10.28 -2.88 -11.36
C THR A 231 9.43 -1.63 -11.61
N TRP A 232 9.16 -1.33 -12.87
CA TRP A 232 8.31 -0.22 -13.26
C TRP A 232 6.84 -0.64 -13.36
N ARG A 233 6.56 -1.80 -13.96
CA ARG A 233 5.22 -2.34 -14.21
C ARG A 233 5.02 -3.73 -13.62
N HIS A 234 5.90 -4.69 -13.94
CA HIS A 234 5.68 -6.10 -13.60
C HIS A 234 6.72 -6.66 -12.61
N PRO A 235 6.35 -7.51 -11.64
CA PRO A 235 4.99 -8.00 -11.35
C PRO A 235 4.03 -6.89 -10.92
N PHE A 236 4.55 -5.89 -10.20
CA PHE A 236 3.86 -4.64 -9.86
C PHE A 236 4.90 -3.53 -9.68
N PRO A 237 4.50 -2.24 -9.77
CA PRO A 237 5.42 -1.12 -9.63
C PRO A 237 6.16 -1.08 -8.29
N GLY A 238 7.47 -0.83 -8.35
CA GLY A 238 8.33 -0.66 -7.18
C GLY A 238 8.78 -1.95 -6.50
N TRP A 239 8.54 -3.14 -7.08
CA TRP A 239 9.06 -4.37 -6.48
C TRP A 239 10.60 -4.41 -6.53
N ILE A 240 11.22 -4.69 -5.38
CA ILE A 240 12.67 -4.80 -5.25
C ILE A 240 13.03 -5.67 -4.04
N ASP A 241 14.01 -6.56 -4.18
CA ASP A 241 14.52 -7.38 -3.07
C ASP A 241 16.06 -7.33 -2.92
N SER A 242 16.73 -6.47 -3.72
CA SER A 242 18.17 -6.26 -3.69
C SER A 242 18.55 -4.85 -3.22
N ALA A 243 19.50 -4.79 -2.28
CA ALA A 243 20.11 -3.54 -1.81
C ALA A 243 21.36 -3.15 -2.62
N ALA A 244 21.60 -3.77 -3.77
CA ALA A 244 22.75 -3.48 -4.62
C ALA A 244 22.57 -2.17 -5.40
N ALA A 245 23.68 -1.62 -5.88
CA ALA A 245 23.72 -0.49 -6.80
C ALA A 245 22.89 0.74 -6.33
N PHE A 246 21.96 1.23 -7.14
CA PHE A 246 21.13 2.40 -6.83
C PHE A 246 20.38 2.25 -5.50
N ALA A 247 19.86 1.06 -5.19
CA ALA A 247 19.13 0.82 -3.95
C ALA A 247 20.02 0.98 -2.71
N GLY A 248 21.31 0.64 -2.83
CA GLY A 248 22.31 0.86 -1.78
C GLY A 248 22.49 2.34 -1.45
N PHE A 249 22.59 3.21 -2.46
CA PHE A 249 22.67 4.66 -2.29
C PHE A 249 21.40 5.24 -1.70
N ALA A 250 20.25 4.86 -2.28
CA ALA A 250 18.96 5.32 -1.81
C ALA A 250 18.71 4.97 -0.33
N LEU A 251 19.09 3.75 0.09
CA LEU A 251 19.06 3.35 1.50
C LEU A 251 19.99 4.19 2.37
N MET A 252 21.24 4.42 1.96
CA MET A 252 22.23 5.11 2.80
C MET A 252 21.96 6.62 2.92
N ILE A 253 21.57 7.27 1.83
CA ILE A 253 21.17 8.68 1.82
C ILE A 253 19.82 8.84 2.55
N GLY A 254 18.86 7.96 2.22
CA GLY A 254 17.53 7.94 2.80
C GLY A 254 17.54 7.72 4.30
N ALA A 255 18.31 6.75 4.80
CA ALA A 255 18.47 6.51 6.24
C ALA A 255 19.44 7.49 6.94
N GLY A 256 19.90 8.54 6.23
CA GLY A 256 20.68 9.64 6.82
C GLY A 256 22.12 9.29 7.21
N TYR A 257 22.65 8.17 6.73
CA TYR A 257 24.03 7.73 6.96
C TYR A 257 25.01 8.31 5.92
N MET A 258 24.58 8.47 4.66
CA MET A 258 25.38 9.08 3.60
C MET A 258 25.04 10.56 3.44
N ARG A 259 25.97 11.44 3.82
CA ARG A 259 25.89 12.91 3.77
C ARG A 259 26.84 13.53 2.76
N ALA A 260 27.87 12.80 2.34
CA ALA A 260 28.77 13.16 1.26
C ALA A 260 28.84 12.00 0.27
N LEU A 261 28.77 12.29 -1.02
CA LEU A 261 28.83 11.30 -2.10
C LEU A 261 30.00 11.63 -3.01
N VAL A 262 30.85 10.64 -3.30
CA VAL A 262 31.86 10.77 -4.35
C VAL A 262 31.14 10.74 -5.71
N GLY A 263 31.19 11.83 -6.46
CA GLY A 263 30.45 11.95 -7.71
C GLY A 263 30.61 13.31 -8.40
N GLU A 264 30.07 13.40 -9.61
CA GLU A 264 29.92 14.65 -10.37
C GLU A 264 28.43 15.00 -10.47
N ARG A 265 28.06 16.22 -10.10
CA ARG A 265 26.64 16.62 -9.97
C ARG A 265 25.89 16.58 -11.31
N SER A 266 26.59 16.89 -12.38
CA SER A 266 26.03 16.91 -13.73
C SER A 266 26.05 15.55 -14.42
N SER A 267 26.78 14.57 -13.86
CA SER A 267 26.83 13.22 -14.43
C SER A 267 25.47 12.53 -14.32
N ARG A 268 25.18 11.64 -15.27
CA ARG A 268 23.90 10.94 -15.35
C ARG A 268 24.08 9.46 -15.07
N LEU A 269 23.29 8.96 -14.13
CA LEU A 269 23.22 7.54 -13.79
C LEU A 269 22.08 6.90 -14.59
N ASP A 270 22.43 5.89 -15.38
CA ASP A 270 21.47 5.07 -16.13
C ASP A 270 20.90 3.98 -15.22
N VAL A 271 19.68 4.20 -14.72
CA VAL A 271 18.97 3.26 -13.85
C VAL A 271 17.82 2.62 -14.63
N VAL A 272 17.96 1.35 -14.97
CA VAL A 272 16.97 0.60 -15.76
C VAL A 272 16.00 -0.19 -14.87
N PRO A 273 14.69 -0.21 -15.19
CA PRO A 273 13.74 -1.10 -14.53
C PRO A 273 14.04 -2.58 -14.74
N CYS A 274 13.92 -3.38 -13.67
CA CYS A 274 14.19 -4.82 -13.74
C CYS A 274 13.26 -5.56 -14.72
N ASP A 275 12.03 -5.10 -14.86
CA ASP A 275 11.04 -5.64 -15.80
C ASP A 275 11.31 -5.27 -17.27
N VAL A 276 11.99 -4.15 -17.53
CA VAL A 276 12.54 -3.86 -18.85
C VAL A 276 13.71 -4.82 -19.16
N VAL A 277 14.52 -5.15 -18.15
CA VAL A 277 15.59 -6.15 -18.31
C VAL A 277 15.01 -7.55 -18.58
N SER A 278 14.00 -7.97 -17.83
CA SER A 278 13.37 -9.28 -18.05
C SER A 278 12.69 -9.38 -19.41
N ASP A 279 11.98 -8.34 -19.85
CA ASP A 279 11.34 -8.30 -21.17
C ASP A 279 12.38 -8.44 -22.29
N ARG A 280 13.52 -7.72 -22.19
CA ARG A 280 14.62 -7.83 -23.18
C ARG A 280 15.26 -9.21 -23.17
N VAL A 281 15.41 -9.83 -22.00
CA VAL A 281 15.91 -11.21 -21.88
C VAL A 281 14.94 -12.20 -22.54
N ILE A 282 13.63 -12.06 -22.30
CA ILE A 282 12.62 -12.96 -22.86
C ILE A 282 12.49 -12.75 -24.37
N SER A 283 12.41 -11.51 -24.82
CA SER A 283 12.36 -11.15 -26.24
C SER A 283 13.57 -11.70 -26.98
N ALA A 284 14.78 -11.52 -26.45
CA ALA A 284 15.99 -12.11 -27.05
C ALA A 284 15.95 -13.65 -27.07
N THR A 285 15.34 -14.29 -26.06
CA THR A 285 15.26 -15.75 -25.94
C THR A 285 14.26 -16.38 -26.91
N PHE A 286 13.10 -15.75 -27.11
CA PHE A 286 11.97 -16.32 -27.86
C PHE A 286 11.78 -15.73 -29.26
N ASP A 287 12.65 -14.80 -29.71
CA ASP A 287 12.60 -14.27 -31.07
C ASP A 287 12.77 -15.39 -32.12
N GLU A 288 11.80 -15.57 -33.00
CA GLU A 288 11.81 -16.70 -33.96
C GLU A 288 12.84 -16.52 -35.09
N GLN A 289 13.42 -15.33 -35.25
CA GLN A 289 14.37 -15.06 -36.32
C GLN A 289 15.77 -15.64 -36.02
N PRO A 290 16.48 -16.20 -37.01
CA PRO A 290 17.88 -16.56 -36.88
C PRO A 290 18.74 -15.36 -36.47
N LEU A 291 19.69 -15.55 -35.57
CA LEU A 291 20.48 -14.44 -35.05
C LEU A 291 21.63 -14.08 -36.00
N GLN A 292 21.78 -12.79 -36.29
CA GLN A 292 23.03 -12.27 -36.83
C GLN A 292 24.03 -12.11 -35.69
N HIS A 293 25.15 -12.84 -35.76
CA HIS A 293 26.16 -12.84 -34.71
C HIS A 293 27.27 -11.80 -34.96
N PRO A 294 27.74 -11.10 -33.92
CA PRO A 294 27.29 -11.19 -32.52
C PRO A 294 25.90 -10.54 -32.32
N HIS A 295 25.01 -11.22 -31.59
CA HIS A 295 23.69 -10.68 -31.26
C HIS A 295 23.69 -10.16 -29.83
N ILE A 296 23.84 -8.84 -29.69
CA ILE A 296 23.94 -8.14 -28.42
C ILE A 296 22.78 -7.15 -28.34
N ARG A 297 22.05 -7.12 -27.23
CA ARG A 297 21.02 -6.12 -26.95
C ARG A 297 21.26 -5.41 -25.63
N TYR A 298 21.12 -4.10 -25.61
CA TYR A 298 21.10 -3.33 -24.38
C TYR A 298 19.73 -3.42 -23.71
N ALA A 299 19.74 -3.53 -22.38
CA ALA A 299 18.59 -3.33 -21.54
C ALA A 299 18.88 -2.13 -20.62
N VAL A 300 18.74 -0.92 -21.16
CA VAL A 300 19.18 0.33 -20.51
C VAL A 300 18.05 1.36 -20.56
N ALA A 301 18.07 2.34 -19.65
CA ALA A 301 17.18 3.49 -19.76
C ALA A 301 17.61 4.43 -20.90
N GLY A 302 18.91 4.48 -21.19
CA GLY A 302 19.51 5.35 -22.19
C GLY A 302 19.73 6.77 -21.67
N LEU A 303 20.56 7.54 -22.40
CA LEU A 303 20.94 8.89 -22.01
C LEU A 303 19.71 9.81 -21.80
N GLN A 304 18.69 9.66 -22.64
CA GLN A 304 17.45 10.44 -22.57
C GLN A 304 16.67 10.23 -21.27
N HIS A 305 16.64 9.01 -20.74
CA HIS A 305 15.87 8.66 -19.54
C HIS A 305 16.74 8.50 -18.28
N SER A 306 18.07 8.56 -18.41
CA SER A 306 18.98 8.68 -17.27
C SER A 306 18.76 9.98 -16.47
N CYS A 307 19.04 9.94 -15.17
CA CYS A 307 18.84 11.07 -14.27
C CYS A 307 20.17 11.58 -13.72
N ARG A 308 20.28 12.89 -13.49
CA ARG A 308 21.48 13.49 -12.91
C ARG A 308 21.68 13.00 -11.47
N VAL A 309 22.92 12.82 -11.07
CA VAL A 309 23.26 12.33 -9.71
C VAL A 309 22.72 13.26 -8.62
N ASP A 310 22.75 14.57 -8.81
CA ASP A 310 22.19 15.51 -7.83
C ASP A 310 20.66 15.48 -7.79
N THR A 311 19.99 15.41 -8.93
CA THR A 311 18.54 15.21 -9.01
C THR A 311 18.10 13.91 -8.32
N LEU A 312 18.78 12.78 -8.58
CA LEU A 312 18.49 11.51 -7.90
C LEU A 312 18.68 11.63 -6.38
N SER A 313 19.76 12.26 -5.94
CA SER A 313 20.05 12.46 -4.52
C SER A 313 18.99 13.32 -3.83
N GLU A 314 18.49 14.36 -4.52
CA GLU A 314 17.41 15.20 -4.04
C GLU A 314 16.08 14.45 -3.95
N ILE A 315 15.73 13.66 -4.96
CA ILE A 315 14.54 12.78 -4.96
C ILE A 315 14.59 11.82 -3.77
N ILE A 316 15.71 11.13 -3.56
CA ILE A 316 15.89 10.22 -2.41
C ILE A 316 15.71 11.00 -1.10
N ALA A 317 16.41 12.12 -0.94
CA ALA A 317 16.34 12.92 0.29
C ALA A 317 14.94 13.48 0.54
N ARG A 318 14.21 13.90 -0.51
CA ARG A 318 12.81 14.36 -0.44
C ARG A 318 11.90 13.22 0.00
N TYR A 319 11.94 12.09 -0.71
CA TYR A 319 11.10 10.93 -0.43
C TYR A 319 11.26 10.47 1.04
N PHE A 320 12.49 10.24 1.49
CA PHE A 320 12.71 9.77 2.86
C PHE A 320 12.44 10.84 3.92
N ARG A 321 12.50 12.14 3.60
CA ARG A 321 12.10 13.20 4.57
C ARG A 321 10.59 13.15 4.80
N SER A 322 9.82 12.87 3.75
CA SER A 322 8.38 12.65 3.85
C SER A 322 8.01 11.26 4.37
N HIS A 323 8.93 10.29 4.43
CA HIS A 323 8.68 8.93 4.92
C HIS A 323 9.61 8.58 6.08
N PRO A 324 9.18 8.80 7.35
CA PRO A 324 10.07 8.78 8.49
C PRO A 324 10.91 7.51 8.61
N VAL A 325 12.21 7.75 8.77
CA VAL A 325 13.24 6.79 9.17
C VAL A 325 13.96 7.36 10.39
N ASP A 326 14.78 6.54 11.05
CA ASP A 326 15.27 6.85 12.39
C ASP A 326 16.20 8.08 12.45
N ARG A 327 16.74 8.50 11.31
CA ARG A 327 17.63 9.66 11.19
C ARG A 327 17.12 10.60 10.11
N THR A 328 17.42 11.89 10.26
CA THR A 328 17.09 12.88 9.22
C THR A 328 17.79 12.53 7.91
N PRO A 329 17.07 12.31 6.81
CA PRO A 329 17.68 12.04 5.51
C PRO A 329 18.44 13.25 4.96
N GLY A 330 19.29 13.04 3.97
CA GLY A 330 19.81 14.13 3.13
C GLY A 330 21.30 14.07 2.86
N LEU A 331 21.67 14.64 1.72
CA LEU A 331 23.03 14.70 1.20
C LEU A 331 23.50 16.16 1.20
N TYR A 332 24.62 16.45 1.87
CA TYR A 332 25.15 17.81 2.01
C TYR A 332 26.15 18.17 0.92
N TYR A 333 26.83 17.18 0.34
CA TYR A 333 27.86 17.43 -0.66
C TYR A 333 28.01 16.28 -1.67
N ILE A 334 28.18 16.64 -2.94
CA ILE A 334 28.57 15.74 -4.03
C ILE A 334 29.83 16.34 -4.65
N GLY A 335 30.92 15.58 -4.70
CA GLY A 335 32.15 16.04 -5.34
C GLY A 335 33.20 14.94 -5.45
N LYS A 336 34.37 15.29 -5.98
CA LYS A 336 35.47 14.34 -6.18
C LYS A 336 36.09 13.96 -4.83
N ALA A 337 36.60 12.73 -4.71
CA ALA A 337 37.29 12.28 -3.49
C ALA A 337 38.54 13.12 -3.16
N SER A 338 39.15 13.75 -4.16
CA SER A 338 40.28 14.67 -3.99
C SER A 338 39.88 16.06 -3.45
N ASP A 339 38.60 16.42 -3.50
CA ASP A 339 38.11 17.73 -3.12
C ASP A 339 38.26 17.97 -1.60
N PRO A 340 38.95 19.05 -1.16
CA PRO A 340 39.08 19.38 0.26
C PRO A 340 37.73 19.55 0.96
N GLN A 341 36.72 20.10 0.28
CA GLN A 341 35.38 20.28 0.83
C GLN A 341 34.67 18.94 1.01
N PHE A 342 34.80 18.01 0.05
CA PHE A 342 34.30 16.64 0.21
C PHE A 342 34.90 15.99 1.46
N LYS A 343 36.24 16.04 1.60
CA LYS A 343 36.94 15.46 2.75
C LYS A 343 36.50 16.06 4.07
N ALA A 344 36.28 17.37 4.13
CA ALA A 344 35.80 18.04 5.34
C ALA A 344 34.38 17.57 5.74
N VAL A 345 33.46 17.48 4.77
CA VAL A 345 32.08 17.02 5.02
C VAL A 345 32.05 15.54 5.39
N ALA A 346 32.79 14.68 4.67
CA ALA A 346 32.91 13.26 4.96
C ALA A 346 33.51 13.02 6.37
N MET A 347 34.59 13.71 6.73
CA MET A 347 35.18 13.62 8.06
C MET A 347 34.16 13.97 9.16
N ARG A 348 33.44 15.08 8.99
CA ARG A 348 32.47 15.58 9.98
C ARG A 348 31.25 14.66 10.13
N HIS A 349 30.75 14.11 9.04
CA HIS A 349 29.45 13.43 9.03
C HIS A 349 29.54 11.91 8.90
N HIS A 350 30.69 11.36 8.51
CA HIS A 350 30.95 9.93 8.35
C HIS A 350 32.02 9.45 9.33
N ASP A 351 33.27 9.88 9.12
CA ASP A 351 34.43 9.26 9.79
C ASP A 351 34.43 9.47 11.30
N VAL A 352 34.25 10.71 11.75
CA VAL A 352 34.27 11.04 13.19
C VAL A 352 33.11 10.36 13.94
N PRO A 353 31.83 10.48 13.50
CA PRO A 353 30.73 9.77 14.16
C PRO A 353 30.91 8.26 14.20
N MET A 354 31.43 7.65 13.12
CA MET A 354 31.65 6.20 13.06
C MET A 354 32.76 5.74 14.01
N LYS A 355 33.87 6.48 14.09
CA LYS A 355 34.95 6.21 15.06
C LYS A 355 34.44 6.34 16.50
N LEU A 356 33.71 7.41 16.82
CA LEU A 356 33.12 7.60 18.14
C LEU A 356 32.15 6.46 18.51
N ALA A 357 31.28 6.05 17.58
CA ALA A 357 30.36 4.94 17.79
C ALA A 357 31.11 3.61 18.01
N ALA A 358 32.17 3.34 17.24
CA ALA A 358 32.99 2.15 17.40
C ALA A 358 33.75 2.13 18.75
N THR A 359 34.33 3.27 19.15
CA THR A 359 34.99 3.43 20.45
C THR A 359 34.00 3.24 21.59
N PHE A 360 32.84 3.88 21.54
CA PHE A 360 31.80 3.72 22.55
C PHE A 360 31.29 2.28 22.63
N ALA A 361 31.05 1.62 21.50
CA ALA A 361 30.65 0.20 21.46
C ALA A 361 31.70 -0.71 22.10
N THR A 362 32.98 -0.41 21.88
CA THR A 362 34.10 -1.14 22.48
C THR A 362 34.16 -0.91 23.99
N LEU A 363 34.07 0.35 24.44
CA LEU A 363 34.10 0.72 25.86
C LEU A 363 32.88 0.19 26.64
N SER A 364 31.71 0.16 26.02
CA SER A 364 30.48 -0.38 26.61
C SER A 364 30.40 -1.91 26.61
N GLY A 365 31.37 -2.60 25.98
CA GLY A 365 31.37 -4.05 25.83
C GLY A 365 30.25 -4.60 24.93
N ASN A 366 29.50 -3.74 24.23
CA ASN A 366 28.35 -4.15 23.42
C ASN A 366 28.80 -4.66 22.04
N LYS A 367 29.09 -5.96 21.95
CA LYS A 367 29.51 -6.65 20.72
C LYS A 367 28.52 -6.50 19.56
N ALA A 368 27.21 -6.39 19.84
CA ALA A 368 26.19 -6.22 18.80
C ALA A 368 26.28 -4.83 18.17
N LEU A 369 26.40 -3.78 18.99
CA LEU A 369 26.58 -2.41 18.54
C LEU A 369 27.90 -2.25 17.76
N GLN A 370 28.98 -2.89 18.21
CA GLN A 370 30.27 -2.89 17.53
C GLN A 370 30.16 -3.51 16.13
N LYS A 371 29.50 -4.67 16.01
CA LYS A 371 29.27 -5.35 14.73
C LYS A 371 28.41 -4.51 13.79
N GLN A 372 27.39 -3.83 14.32
CA GLN A 372 26.53 -2.95 13.54
C GLN A 372 27.29 -1.73 13.03
N ALA A 373 28.11 -1.11 13.87
CA ALA A 373 28.96 0.03 13.48
C ALA A 373 29.97 -0.37 12.40
N SER A 374 30.68 -1.49 12.55
CA SER A 374 31.63 -1.98 11.53
C SER A 374 30.94 -2.18 10.19
N ARG A 375 29.85 -2.96 10.15
CA ARG A 375 29.11 -3.24 8.91
C ARG A 375 28.63 -1.97 8.20
N LEU A 376 28.21 -0.97 8.96
CA LEU A 376 27.77 0.31 8.41
C LEU A 376 28.95 1.10 7.83
N ALA A 377 30.10 1.11 8.49
CA ALA A 377 31.32 1.74 7.99
C ALA A 377 31.78 1.06 6.70
N ASP A 378 31.88 -0.27 6.71
CA ASP A 378 32.29 -1.09 5.56
C ASP A 378 31.38 -0.82 4.36
N LYS A 379 30.06 -0.75 4.57
CA LYS A 379 29.10 -0.46 3.51
C LYS A 379 29.23 0.97 2.97
N LEU A 380 29.41 1.97 3.84
CA LEU A 380 29.58 3.36 3.43
C LEU A 380 30.86 3.53 2.61
N GLN A 381 31.94 2.89 3.06
CA GLN A 381 33.24 2.93 2.38
C GLN A 381 33.18 2.21 1.03
N SER A 382 32.63 0.99 0.98
CA SER A 382 32.45 0.23 -0.27
C SER A 382 31.71 1.03 -1.35
N LEU A 383 30.64 1.75 -0.98
CA LEU A 383 29.91 2.62 -1.92
C LEU A 383 30.75 3.82 -2.41
N ASN A 384 31.57 4.40 -1.54
CA ASN A 384 32.45 5.51 -1.92
C ASN A 384 33.69 5.07 -2.72
N ASP A 385 34.10 3.81 -2.61
CA ASP A 385 35.29 3.28 -3.29
C ASP A 385 34.94 2.68 -4.66
N GLN A 386 33.85 1.92 -4.76
CA GLN A 386 33.56 1.12 -5.95
C GLN A 386 32.63 1.82 -6.96
N PHE A 387 31.76 2.70 -6.47
CA PHE A 387 30.76 3.36 -7.30
C PHE A 387 31.11 4.70 -7.96
N PRO A 388 32.20 5.43 -7.60
CA PRO A 388 32.58 6.67 -8.26
C PRO A 388 32.59 6.60 -9.79
N TYR A 389 32.98 5.45 -10.35
CA TYR A 389 32.95 5.25 -11.80
C TYR A 389 31.57 5.52 -12.43
N PHE A 390 30.50 5.12 -11.74
CA PHE A 390 29.13 5.29 -12.23
C PHE A 390 28.55 6.66 -11.87
N THR A 391 29.02 7.29 -10.80
CA THR A 391 28.52 8.60 -10.31
C THR A 391 29.35 9.80 -10.76
N THR A 392 30.44 9.58 -11.51
CA THR A 392 31.28 10.67 -12.06
C THR A 392 31.24 10.75 -13.60
N LEU A 393 30.71 9.72 -14.27
CA LEU A 393 30.71 9.58 -15.73
C LEU A 393 29.27 9.45 -16.27
N THR A 394 29.04 9.82 -17.54
CA THR A 394 27.70 9.86 -18.19
C THR A 394 27.67 9.01 -19.44
N PHE A 395 27.23 7.75 -19.34
CA PHE A 395 27.29 6.77 -20.44
C PHE A 395 26.21 7.04 -21.50
N ASP A 396 26.62 7.13 -22.78
CA ASP A 396 25.73 7.23 -23.93
C ASP A 396 25.56 5.84 -24.56
N PHE A 397 24.70 5.03 -23.96
CA PHE A 397 24.33 3.71 -24.48
C PHE A 397 23.34 3.85 -25.65
N ARG A 398 23.74 3.38 -26.83
CA ARG A 398 22.92 3.35 -28.05
C ARG A 398 22.30 1.97 -28.21
N ALA A 399 21.13 1.78 -27.62
CA ALA A 399 20.33 0.56 -27.75
C ALA A 399 19.66 0.49 -29.12
N SER A 400 19.61 -0.70 -29.73
CA SER A 400 18.79 -0.95 -30.92
C SER A 400 17.30 -0.86 -30.62
N GLU A 401 16.90 -1.19 -29.38
CA GLU A 401 15.54 -1.08 -28.87
C GLU A 401 15.49 -0.17 -27.64
N PRO A 402 15.45 1.17 -27.81
CA PRO A 402 15.42 2.13 -26.71
C PRO A 402 14.13 2.03 -25.86
N LEU A 403 14.21 2.49 -24.60
CA LEU A 403 13.05 2.64 -23.72
C LEU A 403 12.26 3.91 -24.07
N ASP A 404 11.62 3.92 -25.24
CA ASP A 404 10.87 5.06 -25.76
C ASP A 404 9.37 4.94 -25.45
N ASP A 405 9.02 4.73 -24.18
CA ASP A 405 7.62 4.72 -23.73
C ASP A 405 7.22 6.12 -23.20
N PRO A 406 6.18 6.76 -23.75
CA PRO A 406 5.77 8.10 -23.34
C PRO A 406 5.28 8.16 -21.88
N LEU A 407 4.97 7.02 -21.25
CA LEU A 407 4.59 6.92 -19.84
C LEU A 407 5.82 6.77 -18.92
N PHE A 408 7.01 6.48 -19.46
CA PHE A 408 8.21 6.37 -18.63
C PHE A 408 8.75 7.75 -18.27
N ARG A 409 8.65 8.10 -16.98
CA ARG A 409 9.16 9.35 -16.41
C ARG A 409 10.25 9.04 -15.39
N ARG A 410 11.48 9.45 -15.69
CA ARG A 410 12.68 9.12 -14.89
C ARG A 410 12.62 9.54 -13.42
N GLU A 411 11.98 10.67 -13.12
CA GLU A 411 11.86 11.17 -11.75
C GLU A 411 10.81 10.39 -10.97
N GLU A 412 9.65 10.13 -11.59
CA GLU A 412 8.60 9.27 -11.02
C GLU A 412 9.10 7.84 -10.81
N TYR A 413 9.90 7.30 -11.74
CA TYR A 413 10.52 5.99 -11.59
C TYR A 413 11.55 5.95 -10.44
N ALA A 414 12.35 7.01 -10.26
CA ALA A 414 13.26 7.11 -9.12
C ALA A 414 12.50 7.17 -7.78
N GLU A 415 11.36 7.86 -7.72
CA GLU A 415 10.46 7.86 -6.54
C GLU A 415 9.81 6.50 -6.31
N ALA A 416 9.31 5.83 -7.35
CA ALA A 416 8.76 4.48 -7.26
C ALA A 416 9.81 3.48 -6.74
N SER A 417 11.07 3.64 -7.15
CA SER A 417 12.19 2.86 -6.62
C SER A 417 12.44 3.15 -5.14
N CYS A 418 12.38 4.42 -4.71
CA CYS A 418 12.49 4.77 -3.28
C CYS A 418 11.35 4.16 -2.44
N ARG A 419 10.13 4.16 -2.98
CA ARG A 419 8.95 3.51 -2.37
C ARG A 419 9.14 2.01 -2.23
N GLY A 420 9.63 1.36 -3.28
CA GLY A 420 10.01 -0.05 -3.26
C GLY A 420 11.03 -0.36 -2.16
N ILE A 421 12.08 0.45 -2.07
CA ILE A 421 13.13 0.29 -1.06
C ILE A 421 12.57 0.45 0.35
N TYR A 422 11.72 1.45 0.58
CA TYR A 422 11.07 1.67 1.87
C TYR A 422 10.19 0.48 2.27
N ARG A 423 9.40 -0.04 1.33
CA ARG A 423 8.46 -1.11 1.60
C ARG A 423 9.11 -2.48 1.74
N TYR A 424 9.98 -2.85 0.80
CA TYR A 424 10.49 -4.22 0.69
C TYR A 424 11.85 -4.42 1.36
N LEU A 425 12.74 -3.41 1.31
CA LEU A 425 14.07 -3.52 1.92
C LEU A 425 14.09 -3.04 3.38
N LEU A 426 13.40 -1.93 3.69
CA LEU A 426 13.25 -1.46 5.07
C LEU A 426 12.06 -2.10 5.81
N LYS A 427 11.19 -2.82 5.10
CA LYS A 427 9.99 -3.48 5.66
C LYS A 427 9.09 -2.49 6.41
N LYS A 428 8.95 -1.28 5.88
CA LYS A 428 8.08 -0.24 6.44
C LYS A 428 6.79 -0.14 5.63
N ASP A 429 5.69 0.16 6.32
CA ASP A 429 4.38 0.29 5.71
C ASP A 429 4.01 1.77 5.58
N ASP A 430 3.89 2.26 4.34
CA ASP A 430 3.46 3.61 4.03
C ASP A 430 1.93 3.79 4.18
N SER A 431 1.18 2.70 4.32
CA SER A 431 -0.24 2.76 4.72
C SER A 431 -0.42 2.97 6.22
N GLU A 432 0.62 2.80 7.06
CA GLU A 432 0.52 2.94 8.52
C GLU A 432 1.44 4.02 9.09
N MET A 433 1.58 5.14 8.39
CA MET A 433 2.52 6.19 8.79
C MET A 433 2.17 6.83 10.12
N LEU A 434 3.11 6.80 11.07
CA LEU A 434 2.93 7.44 12.38
C LEU A 434 2.79 8.96 12.25
N LEU A 435 1.71 9.48 12.83
CA LEU A 435 1.35 10.90 12.88
C LEU A 435 1.46 11.47 14.30
N ALA A 436 1.08 10.68 15.30
CA ALA A 436 1.16 11.02 16.72
C ALA A 436 1.05 9.75 17.60
N GLY A 437 0.98 9.94 18.93
CA GLY A 437 0.81 8.86 19.90
C GLY A 437 2.11 8.43 20.58
N LYS A 438 2.03 7.51 21.55
CA LYS A 438 3.17 7.03 22.36
C LYS A 438 4.32 6.49 21.51
N LYS A 439 4.02 5.85 20.38
CA LYS A 439 5.03 5.33 19.44
C LYS A 439 5.68 6.41 18.57
N HIS A 440 5.13 7.62 18.50
CA HIS A 440 5.68 8.71 17.70
C HIS A 440 6.89 9.35 18.41
N LYS A 441 8.10 8.96 17.99
CA LYS A 441 9.37 9.48 18.50
C LYS A 441 9.94 10.54 17.56
N ASP A 442 9.89 11.80 17.96
CA ASP A 442 10.58 12.89 17.27
C ASP A 442 12.02 12.98 17.79
N ALA A 443 13.01 12.54 17.02
CA ALA A 443 14.40 12.52 17.49
C ALA A 443 15.16 13.86 17.31
N ALA A 444 14.62 14.81 16.53
CA ALA A 444 15.40 15.95 16.03
C ALA A 444 15.02 17.32 16.61
N LEU A 445 13.78 17.54 17.07
CA LEU A 445 13.29 18.86 17.52
C LEU A 445 12.40 18.72 18.75
N THR A 446 12.43 19.73 19.62
CA THR A 446 11.40 19.87 20.66
C THR A 446 10.03 20.16 20.04
N ASP A 447 8.94 19.85 20.73
CA ASP A 447 7.59 20.07 20.21
C ASP A 447 7.35 21.52 19.75
N TRP A 448 7.77 22.50 20.56
CA TRP A 448 7.61 23.92 20.23
C TRP A 448 8.41 24.31 18.99
N GLN A 449 9.66 23.85 18.86
CA GLN A 449 10.46 24.07 17.65
C GLN A 449 9.80 23.44 16.43
N TRP A 450 9.28 22.21 16.55
CA TRP A 450 8.56 21.56 15.47
C TRP A 450 7.34 22.37 15.01
N ALA A 451 6.53 22.86 15.95
CA ALA A 451 5.33 23.62 15.62
C ALA A 451 5.65 25.00 15.03
N LEU A 452 6.74 25.65 15.44
CA LEU A 452 7.21 26.92 14.86
C LEU A 452 7.83 26.75 13.47
N ASN A 453 8.45 25.60 13.22
CA ASN A 453 9.07 25.29 11.93
C ASN A 453 8.06 24.84 10.85
N GLN A 454 6.78 24.64 11.19
CA GLN A 454 5.76 24.34 10.17
C GLN A 454 5.56 25.53 9.21
N PRO A 455 5.40 25.27 7.90
CA PRO A 455 5.27 26.32 6.88
C PRO A 455 3.92 27.04 6.92
N GLN A 456 2.90 26.42 7.53
CA GLN A 456 1.54 26.94 7.60
C GLN A 456 1.02 27.04 9.05
N GLY A 457 -0.09 27.77 9.22
CA GLY A 457 -0.78 27.94 10.49
C GLY A 457 -0.41 29.23 11.24
N ASN A 458 -1.42 29.93 11.74
CA ASN A 458 -1.26 31.07 12.64
C ASN A 458 -0.90 30.60 14.07
N TRP A 459 -0.67 31.56 14.99
CA TRP A 459 -0.29 31.24 16.37
C TRP A 459 -1.32 30.33 17.10
N ALA A 460 -2.62 30.48 16.82
CA ALA A 460 -3.68 29.70 17.45
C ALA A 460 -3.68 28.25 16.92
N ILE A 461 -3.49 28.08 15.60
CA ILE A 461 -3.34 26.76 14.97
C ILE A 461 -2.10 26.06 15.52
N ARG A 462 -0.96 26.74 15.60
CA ARG A 462 0.30 26.18 16.14
C ARG A 462 0.14 25.73 17.60
N LEU A 463 -0.48 26.57 18.43
CA LEU A 463 -0.80 26.23 19.81
C LEU A 463 -1.74 25.02 19.90
N SER A 464 -2.79 24.99 19.08
CA SER A 464 -3.74 23.89 19.01
C SER A 464 -3.05 22.58 18.61
N ALA A 465 -2.20 22.60 17.59
CA ALA A 465 -1.44 21.45 17.14
C ALA A 465 -0.50 20.90 18.21
N LEU A 466 0.15 21.77 18.99
CA LEU A 466 0.97 21.35 20.14
C LEU A 466 0.16 20.66 21.21
N THR A 467 -1.01 21.20 21.55
CA THR A 467 -1.93 20.60 22.51
C THR A 467 -2.42 19.25 22.02
N VAL A 468 -2.83 19.14 20.75
CA VAL A 468 -3.26 17.88 20.14
C VAL A 468 -2.12 16.86 20.17
N ARG A 469 -0.91 17.24 19.73
CA ARG A 469 0.27 16.36 19.75
C ARG A 469 0.53 15.78 21.15
N LYS A 470 0.56 16.63 22.18
CA LYS A 470 0.78 16.21 23.57
C LYS A 470 -0.35 15.33 24.09
N ALA A 471 -1.60 15.69 23.83
CA ALA A 471 -2.76 14.89 24.22
C ALA A 471 -2.71 13.51 23.57
N MET A 472 -2.42 13.41 22.27
CA MET A 472 -2.31 12.14 21.55
C MET A 472 -1.21 11.26 22.11
N ARG A 473 -0.04 11.80 22.48
CA ARG A 473 1.01 11.01 23.14
C ARG A 473 0.59 10.44 24.50
N GLN A 474 -0.34 11.07 25.19
CA GLN A 474 -0.85 10.55 26.47
C GLN A 474 -1.94 9.49 26.25
N ILE A 475 -2.89 9.75 25.35
CA ILE A 475 -4.13 8.96 25.25
C ILE A 475 -4.13 7.92 24.15
N THR A 476 -3.25 8.01 23.16
CA THR A 476 -3.18 7.02 22.06
C THR A 476 -1.87 6.26 22.12
N HIS A 477 -1.91 4.98 21.81
CA HIS A 477 -0.70 4.22 21.53
C HIS A 477 -0.05 4.70 20.22
N SER A 478 -0.88 4.91 19.18
CA SER A 478 -0.45 5.40 17.87
C SER A 478 -1.61 6.05 17.12
N VAL A 479 -1.34 7.19 16.49
CA VAL A 479 -2.17 7.78 15.44
C VAL A 479 -1.42 7.58 14.14
N THR A 480 -2.08 6.99 13.15
CA THR A 480 -1.48 6.65 11.85
C THR A 480 -2.34 7.17 10.70
N PHE A 481 -1.75 7.33 9.52
CA PHE A 481 -2.50 7.61 8.31
C PHE A 481 -1.93 6.87 7.10
N ASP A 482 -2.80 6.54 6.14
CA ASP A 482 -2.42 5.92 4.87
C ASP A 482 -1.95 6.98 3.88
N ARG A 483 -0.64 7.21 3.81
CA ARG A 483 -0.10 8.26 2.92
C ARG A 483 -0.36 7.99 1.44
N PRO A 484 -0.13 6.77 0.90
CA PRO A 484 -0.49 6.46 -0.48
C PRO A 484 -1.93 6.81 -0.83
N SER A 485 -2.89 6.62 0.09
CA SER A 485 -4.29 7.02 -0.16
C SER A 485 -4.45 8.52 -0.36
N PHE A 486 -3.77 9.35 0.44
CA PHE A 486 -3.81 10.80 0.29
C PHE A 486 -3.04 11.27 -0.96
N GLU A 487 -1.88 10.69 -1.25
CA GLU A 487 -1.12 11.01 -2.47
C GLU A 487 -1.94 10.73 -3.72
N ARG A 488 -2.51 9.51 -3.84
CA ARG A 488 -3.38 9.14 -4.96
C ARG A 488 -4.54 10.12 -5.12
N ALA A 489 -5.15 10.52 -4.00
CA ALA A 489 -6.28 11.43 -4.04
C ALA A 489 -5.87 12.86 -4.44
N VAL A 490 -4.69 13.32 -4.05
CA VAL A 490 -4.16 14.63 -4.48
C VAL A 490 -3.75 14.59 -5.96
N ASP A 491 -3.09 13.52 -6.41
CA ASP A 491 -2.63 13.35 -7.78
C ASP A 491 -3.79 13.20 -8.77
N ALA A 492 -4.91 12.58 -8.34
CA ALA A 492 -6.13 12.47 -9.13
C ALA A 492 -6.95 13.77 -9.20
N ALA A 493 -6.68 14.75 -8.33
CA ALA A 493 -7.41 16.01 -8.32
C ALA A 493 -7.07 16.84 -9.57
N ALA A 494 -8.10 17.33 -10.26
CA ALA A 494 -7.91 18.16 -11.45
C ALA A 494 -7.08 19.42 -11.10
N PRO A 495 -6.11 19.82 -11.94
CA PRO A 495 -5.31 21.03 -11.70
C PRO A 495 -6.19 22.25 -11.49
N GLY A 496 -5.99 22.95 -10.36
CA GLY A 496 -6.78 24.14 -10.03
C GLY A 496 -8.20 23.86 -9.49
N SER A 497 -8.59 22.60 -9.27
CA SER A 497 -9.82 22.28 -8.53
C SER A 497 -9.74 22.73 -7.06
N LEU A 498 -10.89 23.07 -6.48
CA LEU A 498 -10.99 23.43 -5.07
C LEU A 498 -11.22 22.18 -4.21
N LEU A 499 -10.38 21.96 -3.21
CA LEU A 499 -10.45 20.78 -2.36
C LEU A 499 -11.50 20.96 -1.25
N VAL A 500 -12.34 19.94 -1.10
CA VAL A 500 -13.32 19.84 -0.02
C VAL A 500 -13.13 18.53 0.72
N LEU A 501 -12.81 18.62 2.00
CA LEU A 501 -12.55 17.47 2.85
C LEU A 501 -13.86 16.99 3.48
N VAL A 502 -14.21 15.73 3.26
CA VAL A 502 -15.47 15.15 3.74
C VAL A 502 -15.20 13.96 4.63
N PRO A 503 -14.82 14.17 5.91
CA PRO A 503 -14.59 13.08 6.84
C PRO A 503 -15.88 12.40 7.32
N ASN A 504 -15.77 11.14 7.77
CA ASN A 504 -16.79 10.49 8.60
C ASN A 504 -16.81 11.10 10.01
N HIS A 505 -17.93 11.01 10.74
CA HIS A 505 -18.04 11.64 12.06
C HIS A 505 -18.26 10.63 13.19
N ARG A 506 -17.19 10.26 13.90
CA ARG A 506 -17.19 9.31 15.03
C ARG A 506 -16.96 9.97 16.39
N SER A 507 -16.20 11.07 16.46
CA SER A 507 -15.82 11.75 17.71
C SER A 507 -15.77 13.27 17.53
N TYR A 508 -15.86 14.04 18.63
CA TYR A 508 -15.50 15.46 18.59
C TYR A 508 -14.01 15.68 18.25
N MET A 509 -13.17 14.64 18.38
CA MET A 509 -11.76 14.71 18.00
C MET A 509 -11.52 14.74 16.50
N ASP A 510 -12.48 14.29 15.67
CA ASP A 510 -12.33 14.20 14.20
C ASP A 510 -11.92 15.55 13.59
N PHE A 511 -12.55 16.63 14.06
CA PHE A 511 -12.23 18.01 13.68
C PHE A 511 -10.74 18.33 13.85
N LEU A 512 -10.18 17.94 15.01
CA LEU A 512 -8.82 18.24 15.41
C LEU A 512 -7.81 17.32 14.72
N VAL A 513 -8.15 16.04 14.56
CA VAL A 513 -7.25 15.04 13.97
C VAL A 513 -7.01 15.32 12.49
N VAL A 514 -8.05 15.67 11.72
CA VAL A 514 -7.92 16.03 10.30
C VAL A 514 -7.12 17.32 10.13
N SER A 515 -7.42 18.36 10.90
CA SER A 515 -6.66 19.61 10.86
C SER A 515 -5.19 19.42 11.29
N TYR A 516 -4.95 18.59 12.31
CA TYR A 516 -3.62 18.25 12.77
C TYR A 516 -2.83 17.47 11.71
N LEU A 517 -3.47 16.57 10.96
CA LEU A 517 -2.82 15.85 9.87
C LEU A 517 -2.20 16.82 8.86
N PHE A 518 -2.99 17.78 8.35
CA PHE A 518 -2.49 18.72 7.35
C PHE A 518 -1.54 19.77 7.92
N PHE A 519 -1.68 20.14 9.19
CA PHE A 519 -0.66 20.94 9.88
C PHE A 519 0.67 20.17 10.03
N ALA A 520 0.62 18.89 10.39
CA ALA A 520 1.79 18.06 10.66
C ALA A 520 2.45 17.53 9.38
N ARG A 521 1.70 17.40 8.29
CA ARG A 521 2.11 16.85 6.99
C ARG A 521 1.82 17.83 5.85
N PRO A 522 2.44 19.02 5.85
CA PRO A 522 2.30 19.98 4.76
C PRO A 522 2.82 19.43 3.42
N ASP A 523 3.65 18.39 3.46
CA ASP A 523 4.16 17.67 2.30
C ASP A 523 3.07 16.90 1.52
N LEU A 524 1.86 16.76 2.07
CA LEU A 524 0.70 16.24 1.32
C LEU A 524 0.11 17.27 0.36
N GLY A 525 0.55 18.54 0.39
CA GLY A 525 0.05 19.58 -0.50
C GLY A 525 -1.39 20.05 -0.20
N ILE A 526 -2.01 19.58 0.89
CA ILE A 526 -3.35 19.99 1.31
C ILE A 526 -3.25 21.05 2.42
N ALA A 527 -3.93 22.19 2.22
CA ALA A 527 -3.99 23.27 3.20
C ALA A 527 -4.87 22.93 4.40
N ILE A 528 -4.61 23.58 5.55
CA ILE A 528 -5.41 23.42 6.77
C ILE A 528 -6.84 23.91 6.50
N PRO A 529 -7.88 23.10 6.79
CA PRO A 529 -9.23 23.38 6.34
C PRO A 529 -9.96 24.41 7.21
N HIS A 530 -10.88 25.14 6.58
CA HIS A 530 -11.96 25.85 7.23
C HIS A 530 -13.08 24.88 7.61
N ILE A 531 -13.44 24.85 8.89
CA ILE A 531 -14.26 23.80 9.48
C ILE A 531 -15.69 24.27 9.69
N ALA A 532 -16.66 23.55 9.11
CA ALA A 532 -18.07 23.73 9.40
C ALA A 532 -18.43 23.12 10.76
N ALA A 533 -18.65 23.96 11.78
CA ALA A 533 -19.00 23.56 13.14
C ALA A 533 -20.45 23.95 13.49
N ALA A 534 -21.06 23.25 14.45
CA ALA A 534 -22.39 23.61 14.92
C ALA A 534 -22.36 24.91 15.76
N GLU A 535 -23.39 25.75 15.66
CA GLU A 535 -23.47 27.02 16.40
C GLU A 535 -23.32 26.87 17.92
N GLU A 536 -23.68 25.72 18.50
CA GLU A 536 -23.55 25.50 19.95
C GLU A 536 -22.10 25.63 20.45
N PHE A 537 -21.10 25.37 19.60
CA PHE A 537 -19.68 25.54 19.94
C PHE A 537 -19.26 27.01 20.09
N SER A 538 -19.93 27.92 19.39
CA SER A 538 -19.67 29.37 19.47
C SER A 538 -20.05 29.95 20.85
N ARG A 539 -20.97 29.28 21.56
CA ARG A 539 -21.51 29.71 22.85
C ARG A 539 -20.63 29.32 24.04
N ILE A 540 -19.53 28.60 23.79
CA ILE A 540 -18.58 28.21 24.84
C ILE A 540 -17.64 29.40 25.13
N PRO A 541 -17.62 29.95 26.35
CA PRO A 541 -16.79 31.11 26.69
C PRO A 541 -15.31 30.85 26.37
N ILE A 542 -14.63 31.84 25.79
CA ILE A 542 -13.20 31.82 25.37
C ILE A 542 -12.91 30.84 24.22
N LEU A 543 -13.36 29.59 24.32
CA LEU A 543 -13.14 28.54 23.32
C LEU A 543 -13.81 28.84 21.97
N GLY A 544 -15.00 29.46 21.96
CA GLY A 544 -15.66 29.85 20.72
C GLY A 544 -14.85 30.87 19.89
N GLN A 545 -14.19 31.83 20.54
CA GLN A 545 -13.31 32.79 19.86
C GLN A 545 -12.00 32.13 19.39
N LEU A 546 -11.44 31.21 20.20
CA LEU A 546 -10.26 30.45 19.82
C LEU A 546 -10.52 29.58 18.58
N PHE A 547 -11.68 28.91 18.51
CA PHE A 547 -12.06 28.09 17.37
C PHE A 547 -12.21 28.88 16.07
N LYS A 548 -12.70 30.13 16.12
CA LYS A 548 -12.68 31.02 14.95
C LYS A 548 -11.25 31.29 14.46
N LYS A 549 -10.29 31.48 15.38
CA LYS A 549 -8.87 31.66 15.02
C LYS A 549 -8.22 30.37 14.49
N THR A 550 -8.82 29.22 14.73
CA THR A 550 -8.46 27.94 14.10
C THR A 550 -9.38 27.59 12.91
N GLN A 551 -9.90 28.62 12.22
CA GLN A 551 -10.67 28.50 10.97
C GLN A 551 -12.04 27.80 11.09
N ALA A 552 -12.65 27.73 12.28
CA ALA A 552 -14.03 27.25 12.42
C ALA A 552 -15.06 28.32 12.04
N PHE A 553 -16.06 27.95 11.25
CA PHE A 553 -17.26 28.73 10.97
C PHE A 553 -18.52 27.98 11.42
N TYR A 554 -19.59 28.70 11.76
CA TYR A 554 -20.72 28.13 12.50
C TYR A 554 -22.01 28.02 11.67
N LEU A 555 -22.69 26.88 11.80
CA LEU A 555 -23.94 26.55 11.11
C LEU A 555 -25.15 26.61 12.05
N LYS A 556 -26.24 27.27 11.62
CA LYS A 556 -27.55 27.25 12.29
C LYS A 556 -28.32 25.99 11.90
N ARG A 557 -28.79 25.21 12.88
CA ARG A 557 -29.56 23.97 12.64
C ARG A 557 -31.06 24.26 12.51
N GLY A 558 -31.73 23.60 11.55
CA GLY A 558 -33.17 23.30 11.67
C GLY A 558 -34.18 24.28 11.04
N GLN A 559 -33.84 25.08 10.02
CA GLN A 559 -34.84 25.93 9.37
C GLN A 559 -35.38 25.42 8.02
N GLY A 560 -34.82 24.35 7.45
CA GLY A 560 -35.28 23.82 6.15
C GLY A 560 -35.17 24.82 4.98
N ARG A 561 -34.47 25.94 5.18
CA ARG A 561 -34.25 27.02 4.22
C ARG A 561 -32.75 27.26 4.07
N PRO A 562 -32.26 27.65 2.88
CA PRO A 562 -30.89 28.12 2.70
C PRO A 562 -30.61 29.30 3.64
N ASP A 563 -29.50 29.24 4.38
CA ASP A 563 -29.02 30.36 5.21
C ASP A 563 -28.20 31.30 4.31
N PRO A 564 -28.70 32.51 3.95
CA PRO A 564 -28.00 33.40 3.02
C PRO A 564 -26.63 33.85 3.54
N GLU A 565 -26.48 33.93 4.86
CA GLU A 565 -25.22 34.31 5.49
C GLU A 565 -24.15 33.21 5.32
N LEU A 566 -24.56 31.95 5.48
CA LEU A 566 -23.72 30.79 5.21
C LEU A 566 -23.34 30.71 3.73
N THR A 567 -24.30 30.89 2.81
CA THR A 567 -24.03 30.88 1.37
C THR A 567 -23.00 31.94 1.00
N ARG A 568 -23.15 33.18 1.50
CA ARG A 568 -22.17 34.25 1.28
C ARG A 568 -20.78 33.88 1.82
N HIS A 569 -20.71 33.30 3.02
CA HIS A 569 -19.43 32.88 3.60
C HIS A 569 -18.74 31.78 2.79
N ILE A 570 -19.49 30.78 2.30
CA ILE A 570 -18.96 29.74 1.41
C ILE A 570 -18.43 30.38 0.11
N HIS A 571 -19.15 31.33 -0.49
CA HIS A 571 -18.65 32.05 -1.67
C HIS A 571 -17.34 32.79 -1.40
N GLU A 572 -17.17 33.39 -0.22
CA GLU A 572 -15.92 34.05 0.17
C GLU A 572 -14.76 33.06 0.31
N LEU A 573 -14.97 31.91 0.96
CA LEU A 573 -13.96 30.85 1.08
C LEU A 573 -13.55 30.30 -0.29
N VAL A 574 -14.54 30.05 -1.16
CA VAL A 574 -14.34 29.56 -2.53
C VAL A 574 -13.58 30.57 -3.37
N LYS A 575 -13.94 31.86 -3.30
CA LYS A 575 -13.22 32.94 -3.99
C LYS A 575 -11.76 33.05 -3.55
N ASN A 576 -11.50 32.84 -2.26
CA ASN A 576 -10.14 32.85 -1.70
C ASN A 576 -9.40 31.51 -1.91
N ARG A 577 -10.05 30.53 -2.54
CA ARG A 577 -9.53 29.18 -2.80
C ARG A 577 -9.13 28.42 -1.54
N GLU A 578 -9.87 28.64 -0.45
CA GLU A 578 -9.65 28.01 0.84
C GLU A 578 -10.18 26.57 0.85
N THR A 579 -9.46 25.65 1.49
CA THR A 579 -9.92 24.27 1.70
C THR A 579 -11.07 24.26 2.71
N ILE A 580 -12.18 23.59 2.40
CA ILE A 580 -13.36 23.51 3.26
C ILE A 580 -13.50 22.08 3.81
N GLN A 581 -13.85 21.94 5.08
CA GLN A 581 -14.18 20.66 5.72
C GLN A 581 -15.59 20.66 6.30
N PHE A 582 -16.35 19.60 6.02
CA PHE A 582 -17.61 19.32 6.72
C PHE A 582 -17.92 17.84 6.81
N PHE A 583 -18.75 17.46 7.78
CA PHE A 583 -19.23 16.09 7.95
C PHE A 583 -20.52 15.89 7.19
N ILE A 584 -20.51 15.00 6.19
CA ILE A 584 -21.68 14.77 5.33
C ILE A 584 -22.86 14.16 6.09
N GLU A 585 -22.61 13.43 7.17
CA GLU A 585 -23.63 12.86 8.04
C GLU A 585 -24.42 13.94 8.84
N GLY A 586 -23.86 15.15 8.98
CA GLY A 586 -24.44 16.27 9.76
C GLY A 586 -24.46 16.07 11.28
N ALA A 587 -24.27 14.83 11.76
CA ALA A 587 -24.17 14.47 13.17
C ALA A 587 -23.20 13.29 13.35
N ARG A 588 -22.63 13.15 14.55
CA ARG A 588 -21.78 12.01 14.91
C ARG A 588 -22.56 10.71 14.81
N SER A 589 -22.00 9.68 14.20
CA SER A 589 -22.52 8.33 14.32
C SER A 589 -22.29 7.83 15.74
N ARG A 590 -23.38 7.55 16.47
CA ARG A 590 -23.32 6.97 17.83
C ARG A 590 -22.99 5.49 17.79
N SER A 591 -23.50 4.83 16.75
CA SER A 591 -23.55 3.39 16.57
C SER A 591 -22.45 2.83 15.69
N ARG A 592 -21.55 3.66 15.17
CA ARG A 592 -20.60 3.30 14.09
C ARG A 592 -21.27 2.99 12.73
N GLN A 593 -22.60 2.99 12.65
CA GLN A 593 -23.34 2.95 11.40
C GLN A 593 -23.26 4.29 10.67
N PHE A 594 -23.09 4.29 9.35
CA PHE A 594 -23.14 5.52 8.57
C PHE A 594 -24.56 6.08 8.52
N LEU A 595 -24.71 7.38 8.76
CA LEU A 595 -25.99 8.05 8.69
C LEU A 595 -26.30 8.52 7.25
N PRO A 596 -27.59 8.65 6.89
CA PRO A 596 -27.98 9.23 5.61
C PRO A 596 -27.38 10.63 5.41
N PRO A 597 -26.79 10.91 4.24
CA PRO A 597 -26.07 12.15 3.99
C PRO A 597 -27.00 13.38 4.03
N LYS A 598 -26.46 14.51 4.45
CA LYS A 598 -27.10 15.83 4.40
C LYS A 598 -26.54 16.64 3.24
N THR A 599 -27.42 17.07 2.35
CA THR A 599 -27.06 17.72 1.08
C THR A 599 -26.88 19.24 1.16
N GLY A 600 -27.19 19.87 2.30
CA GLY A 600 -27.26 21.34 2.41
C GLY A 600 -25.97 22.07 2.04
N LEU A 601 -24.83 21.63 2.55
CA LEU A 601 -23.53 22.25 2.24
C LEU A 601 -23.08 21.97 0.81
N LEU A 602 -23.34 20.77 0.29
CA LEU A 602 -23.08 20.45 -1.12
C LEU A 602 -23.89 21.37 -2.04
N ARG A 603 -25.16 21.64 -1.74
CA ARG A 603 -25.97 22.61 -2.50
C ARG A 603 -25.40 24.04 -2.41
N CYS A 604 -24.85 24.43 -1.26
CA CYS A 604 -24.17 25.73 -1.13
C CYS A 604 -22.92 25.81 -2.01
N LEU A 605 -22.13 24.73 -2.08
CA LEU A 605 -20.99 24.63 -2.99
C LEU A 605 -21.44 24.68 -4.46
N GLN A 606 -22.48 23.91 -4.82
CA GLN A 606 -23.04 23.91 -6.17
C GLN A 606 -23.47 25.30 -6.65
N GLN A 607 -24.07 26.09 -5.76
CA GLN A 607 -24.52 27.46 -6.05
C GLN A 607 -23.39 28.43 -6.38
N THR A 608 -22.14 28.11 -6.03
CA THR A 608 -20.98 28.95 -6.39
C THR A 608 -20.63 28.88 -7.88
N GLY A 609 -21.11 27.84 -8.59
CA GLY A 609 -20.78 27.62 -10.00
C GLY A 609 -19.38 27.06 -10.25
N GLU A 610 -18.62 26.73 -9.18
CA GLU A 610 -17.26 26.18 -9.28
C GLU A 610 -17.26 24.64 -9.31
N THR A 611 -16.14 24.06 -9.76
CA THR A 611 -15.89 22.62 -9.68
C THR A 611 -15.03 22.30 -8.46
N PHE A 612 -15.48 21.32 -7.67
CA PHE A 612 -14.82 20.88 -6.45
C PHE A 612 -14.31 19.45 -6.57
N THR A 613 -13.20 19.16 -5.91
CA THR A 613 -12.73 17.80 -5.68
C THR A 613 -13.02 17.45 -4.23
N LEU A 614 -13.96 16.54 -4.02
CA LEU A 614 -14.32 16.03 -2.70
C LEU A 614 -13.33 14.92 -2.32
N LEU A 615 -12.75 15.02 -1.12
CA LEU A 615 -11.84 14.04 -0.54
C LEU A 615 -12.54 13.34 0.64
N PRO A 616 -13.05 12.12 0.46
CA PRO A 616 -13.61 11.33 1.55
C PRO A 616 -12.50 10.93 2.53
N ILE A 617 -12.63 11.26 3.83
CA ILE A 617 -11.62 10.91 4.84
C ILE A 617 -12.23 9.96 5.89
N ALA A 618 -11.85 8.69 5.85
CA ALA A 618 -12.27 7.71 6.83
C ALA A 618 -11.35 7.75 8.06
N ILE A 619 -11.92 7.97 9.23
CA ILE A 619 -11.24 7.92 10.52
C ILE A 619 -11.74 6.71 11.30
N SER A 620 -10.80 5.86 11.69
CA SER A 620 -11.03 4.64 12.47
C SER A 620 -10.36 4.76 13.83
N TYR A 621 -11.11 4.40 14.88
CA TYR A 621 -10.67 4.42 16.27
C TYR A 621 -10.81 3.03 16.86
N ASP A 622 -9.89 2.59 17.73
CA ASP A 622 -10.18 1.49 18.65
C ASP A 622 -11.25 1.91 19.66
N ARG A 623 -11.06 3.08 20.29
CA ARG A 623 -12.01 3.67 21.23
C ARG A 623 -12.10 5.17 21.01
N VAL A 624 -13.29 5.73 21.24
CA VAL A 624 -13.52 7.17 21.19
C VAL A 624 -13.63 7.75 22.62
N PRO A 625 -13.17 8.99 22.86
CA PRO A 625 -13.29 9.62 24.18
C PRO A 625 -14.71 9.63 24.76
N GLU A 626 -15.72 9.68 23.88
CA GLU A 626 -17.13 9.79 24.24
C GLU A 626 -17.85 8.45 24.40
N GLU A 627 -17.16 7.31 24.34
CA GLU A 627 -17.76 5.97 24.30
C GLU A 627 -18.86 5.75 25.35
N GLN A 628 -18.60 6.06 26.62
CA GLN A 628 -19.60 5.92 27.70
C GLN A 628 -20.80 6.86 27.57
N ALA A 629 -20.63 8.02 26.94
CA ALA A 629 -21.72 8.95 26.68
C ALA A 629 -22.55 8.47 25.47
N LEU A 630 -21.89 7.94 24.44
CA LEU A 630 -22.55 7.36 23.27
C LEU A 630 -23.36 6.12 23.65
N ALA A 631 -22.81 5.23 24.50
CA ALA A 631 -23.54 4.08 25.03
C ALA A 631 -24.85 4.49 25.72
N ARG A 632 -24.80 5.50 26.59
CA ARG A 632 -26.00 6.06 27.26
C ARG A 632 -27.00 6.66 26.26
N GLU A 633 -26.52 7.42 25.27
CA GLU A 633 -27.38 7.97 24.21
C GLU A 633 -28.05 6.84 23.38
N LEU A 634 -27.34 5.75 23.11
CA LEU A 634 -27.86 4.59 22.38
C LEU A 634 -28.93 3.81 23.17
N SER A 635 -28.87 3.87 24.51
CA SER A 635 -29.91 3.36 25.42
C SER A 635 -31.09 4.34 25.61
N GLY A 636 -31.16 5.42 24.83
CA GLY A 636 -32.26 6.39 24.84
C GLY A 636 -32.05 7.62 25.71
N ALA A 637 -30.94 7.74 26.45
CA ALA A 637 -30.68 8.92 27.27
C ALA A 637 -30.59 10.19 26.40
N PRO A 638 -31.07 11.36 26.89
CA PRO A 638 -31.01 12.60 26.12
C PRO A 638 -29.56 13.00 25.85
N LYS A 639 -29.34 13.64 24.68
CA LYS A 639 -28.03 14.15 24.28
C LYS A 639 -27.43 15.02 25.39
N SER A 640 -26.23 14.66 25.85
CA SER A 640 -25.54 15.43 26.87
C SER A 640 -25.02 16.75 26.28
N LYS A 641 -25.34 17.89 26.92
CA LYS A 641 -24.73 19.18 26.58
C LYS A 641 -23.29 19.20 27.06
N MET A 642 -22.35 19.56 26.18
CA MET A 642 -20.95 19.69 26.56
C MET A 642 -20.77 20.85 27.55
N LYS A 643 -20.32 20.54 28.77
CA LYS A 643 -20.04 21.50 29.84
C LYS A 643 -18.52 21.66 30.01
N LEU A 644 -18.06 22.86 30.36
CA LEU A 644 -16.64 23.14 30.60
C LEU A 644 -16.05 22.24 31.71
N SER A 645 -16.83 21.95 32.76
CA SER A 645 -16.42 21.05 33.85
C SER A 645 -16.17 19.61 33.39
N ALA A 646 -16.96 19.10 32.44
CA ALA A 646 -16.75 17.77 31.88
C ALA A 646 -15.44 17.71 31.08
N LEU A 647 -15.11 18.78 30.33
CA LEU A 647 -13.87 18.91 29.59
C LEU A 647 -12.65 19.00 30.52
N LEU A 648 -12.74 19.78 31.61
CA LEU A 648 -11.70 19.88 32.63
C LEU A 648 -11.46 18.53 33.35
N ASN A 649 -12.54 17.84 33.72
CA ASN A 649 -12.44 16.50 34.33
C ASN A 649 -11.78 15.50 33.38
N TRP A 650 -12.14 15.54 32.09
CA TRP A 650 -11.51 14.69 31.08
C TRP A 650 -10.03 15.03 30.90
N ALA A 651 -9.66 16.33 30.87
CA ALA A 651 -8.27 16.77 30.81
C ALA A 651 -7.46 16.30 32.03
N ALA A 652 -8.06 16.31 33.23
CA ALA A 652 -7.44 15.78 34.44
C ALA A 652 -7.21 14.26 34.35
N LYS A 653 -8.20 13.49 33.88
CA LYS A 653 -8.04 12.04 33.64
C LYS A 653 -6.93 11.74 32.62
N MET A 654 -6.89 12.53 31.55
CA MET A 654 -5.83 12.45 30.53
C MET A 654 -4.45 12.72 31.14
N ALA A 655 -4.31 13.76 31.95
CA ALA A 655 -3.04 14.10 32.62
C ALA A 655 -2.57 13.02 33.61
N ARG A 656 -3.51 12.28 34.22
CA ARG A 656 -3.22 11.12 35.10
C ARG A 656 -2.96 9.82 34.34
N GLY A 657 -3.06 9.81 33.01
CA GLY A 657 -2.85 8.61 32.19
C GLY A 657 -3.99 7.58 32.25
N GLU A 658 -5.17 7.97 32.75
CA GLU A 658 -6.34 7.09 32.91
C GLU A 658 -7.14 6.87 31.61
N VAL A 659 -6.75 7.54 30.52
CA VAL A 659 -7.43 7.48 29.22
C VAL A 659 -6.53 6.77 28.22
N SER A 660 -7.03 5.68 27.63
CA SER A 660 -6.38 4.98 26.53
C SER A 660 -7.37 4.71 25.41
N LEU A 661 -7.15 5.37 24.27
CA LEU A 661 -7.93 5.23 23.05
C LEU A 661 -7.38 4.16 22.11
N GLY A 662 -6.24 3.54 22.45
CA GLY A 662 -5.58 2.58 21.56
C GLY A 662 -5.02 3.25 20.31
N ARG A 663 -5.47 2.78 19.15
CA ARG A 663 -5.05 3.22 17.82
C ARG A 663 -6.09 4.13 17.17
N VAL A 664 -5.59 5.14 16.45
CA VAL A 664 -6.36 5.94 15.48
C VAL A 664 -5.72 5.77 14.11
N HIS A 665 -6.53 5.58 13.08
CA HIS A 665 -6.08 5.41 11.71
C HIS A 665 -6.91 6.27 10.76
N ILE A 666 -6.26 6.93 9.81
CA ILE A 666 -6.87 7.89 8.89
C ILE A 666 -6.54 7.46 7.47
N THR A 667 -7.56 7.30 6.63
CA THR A 667 -7.41 6.91 5.22
C THR A 667 -8.22 7.86 4.34
N CYS A 668 -7.75 8.11 3.13
CA CYS A 668 -8.47 8.85 2.11
C CYS A 668 -9.16 7.89 1.11
N GLY A 669 -10.41 8.17 0.76
CA GLY A 669 -11.09 7.54 -0.37
C GLY A 669 -10.68 8.13 -1.70
N ASP A 670 -11.24 7.54 -2.76
CA ASP A 670 -11.00 8.04 -4.10
C ASP A 670 -11.64 9.42 -4.30
N THR A 671 -11.04 10.23 -5.18
CA THR A 671 -11.51 11.59 -5.43
C THR A 671 -12.87 11.59 -6.11
N ILE A 672 -13.78 12.42 -5.63
CA ILE A 672 -15.08 12.60 -6.25
C ILE A 672 -15.19 14.03 -6.78
N VAL A 673 -15.31 14.18 -8.10
CA VAL A 673 -15.44 15.49 -8.75
C VAL A 673 -16.90 15.95 -8.70
N MET A 674 -17.13 17.11 -8.09
CA MET A 674 -18.42 17.78 -8.05
C MET A 674 -18.41 18.95 -9.02
N ARG A 675 -19.12 18.80 -10.15
CA ARG A 675 -19.35 19.88 -11.11
C ARG A 675 -20.63 20.65 -10.75
N PRO A 676 -20.82 21.87 -11.27
CA PRO A 676 -22.03 22.66 -11.01
C PRO A 676 -23.34 21.95 -11.38
N ASP A 677 -23.31 21.06 -12.37
CA ASP A 677 -24.45 20.29 -12.89
C ASP A 677 -24.63 18.91 -12.26
N THR A 678 -23.77 18.51 -11.32
CA THR A 678 -23.82 17.18 -10.69
C THR A 678 -25.05 17.01 -9.79
N ASP A 679 -25.66 15.81 -9.78
CA ASP A 679 -26.72 15.48 -8.82
C ASP A 679 -26.14 15.37 -7.40
N VAL A 680 -26.55 16.31 -6.54
CA VAL A 680 -26.10 16.38 -5.16
C VAL A 680 -26.54 15.16 -4.34
N HIS A 681 -27.65 14.52 -4.68
CA HIS A 681 -28.08 13.30 -3.98
C HIS A 681 -27.14 12.14 -4.30
N GLU A 682 -26.91 11.87 -5.58
CA GLU A 682 -26.02 10.80 -6.05
C GLU A 682 -24.60 10.96 -5.50
N ILE A 683 -24.01 12.16 -5.64
CA ILE A 683 -22.66 12.41 -5.16
C ILE A 683 -22.56 12.28 -3.63
N SER A 684 -23.62 12.62 -2.89
CA SER A 684 -23.62 12.50 -1.44
C SER A 684 -23.62 11.03 -0.98
N HIS A 685 -24.30 10.15 -1.72
CA HIS A 685 -24.27 8.71 -1.48
C HIS A 685 -22.91 8.11 -1.86
N HIS A 686 -22.32 8.56 -2.98
CA HIS A 686 -20.98 8.13 -3.40
C HIS A 686 -19.91 8.49 -2.36
N VAL A 687 -19.96 9.69 -1.78
CA VAL A 687 -19.04 10.08 -0.69
C VAL A 687 -19.19 9.16 0.53
N VAL A 688 -20.42 8.83 0.93
CA VAL A 688 -20.64 7.90 2.05
C VAL A 688 -20.17 6.48 1.71
N ALA A 689 -20.33 6.05 0.46
CA ALA A 689 -19.81 4.78 -0.04
C ALA A 689 -18.29 4.71 0.11
N GLU A 690 -17.56 5.74 -0.32
CA GLU A 690 -16.11 5.84 -0.15
C GLU A 690 -15.71 5.83 1.33
N LEU A 691 -16.39 6.60 2.18
CA LEU A 691 -16.12 6.60 3.62
C LEU A 691 -16.34 5.22 4.25
N GLN A 692 -17.39 4.52 3.82
CA GLN A 692 -17.72 3.19 4.28
C GLN A 692 -16.65 2.17 3.86
N ALA A 693 -16.25 2.18 2.59
CA ALA A 693 -15.23 1.30 2.04
C ALA A 693 -13.85 1.47 2.71
N ARG A 694 -13.47 2.71 3.04
CA ARG A 694 -12.16 3.03 3.61
C ARG A 694 -12.11 2.98 5.14
N THR A 695 -13.23 2.69 5.81
CA THR A 695 -13.24 2.55 7.27
C THR A 695 -12.61 1.23 7.68
N ALA A 696 -11.39 1.29 8.23
CA ALA A 696 -10.72 0.13 8.79
C ALA A 696 -11.41 -0.39 10.07
N SER A 697 -11.46 -1.70 10.23
CA SER A 697 -11.79 -2.40 11.48
C SER A 697 -10.50 -2.71 12.24
N THR A 698 -10.57 -2.87 13.56
CA THR A 698 -9.36 -3.15 14.36
C THR A 698 -9.44 -4.53 15.00
N THR A 699 -8.29 -5.17 15.27
CA THR A 699 -8.29 -6.46 15.97
C THR A 699 -8.83 -6.38 17.39
N HIS A 700 -8.94 -5.19 17.98
CA HIS A 700 -9.69 -4.98 19.23
C HIS A 700 -11.19 -5.16 19.00
N HIS A 701 -11.75 -4.55 17.94
CA HIS A 701 -13.16 -4.74 17.62
C HIS A 701 -13.52 -6.18 17.25
N LEU A 702 -12.68 -6.83 16.44
CA LEU A 702 -12.91 -8.22 16.03
C LEU A 702 -12.86 -9.17 17.23
N ARG A 703 -11.86 -9.03 18.12
CA ARG A 703 -11.78 -9.86 19.32
C ARG A 703 -12.96 -9.65 20.26
N ALA A 704 -13.39 -8.40 20.47
CA ALA A 704 -14.59 -8.10 21.24
C ALA A 704 -15.84 -8.77 20.64
N PHE A 705 -16.02 -8.69 19.32
CA PHE A 705 -17.14 -9.36 18.64
C PHE A 705 -17.08 -10.89 18.76
N LEU A 706 -15.89 -11.48 18.61
CA LEU A 706 -15.69 -12.94 18.72
C LEU A 706 -15.89 -13.45 20.16
N HIS A 707 -15.54 -12.64 21.16
CA HIS A 707 -15.64 -13.01 22.56
C HIS A 707 -17.09 -13.19 23.01
N HIS A 708 -17.98 -12.32 22.56
CA HIS A 708 -19.37 -12.25 23.04
C HIS A 708 -20.40 -12.76 22.02
N GLY A 709 -20.01 -12.92 20.76
CA GLY A 709 -20.85 -13.50 19.72
C GLY A 709 -20.94 -15.02 19.80
N ASP A 710 -22.09 -15.60 19.43
CA ASP A 710 -22.23 -17.05 19.22
C ASP A 710 -21.64 -17.44 17.85
N VAL A 711 -20.31 -17.43 17.78
CA VAL A 711 -19.51 -17.62 16.55
C VAL A 711 -18.53 -18.79 16.69
N ALA A 712 -18.96 -19.86 17.37
CA ALA A 712 -18.13 -21.04 17.64
C ALA A 712 -17.49 -21.61 16.36
N GLY A 713 -16.16 -21.76 16.39
CA GLY A 713 -15.33 -22.25 15.28
C GLY A 713 -14.72 -21.15 14.40
N MET A 714 -14.97 -19.87 14.70
CA MET A 714 -14.27 -18.73 14.09
C MET A 714 -13.19 -18.20 15.04
N ASP A 715 -12.00 -17.95 14.51
CA ASP A 715 -10.95 -17.24 15.22
C ASP A 715 -10.68 -15.87 14.57
N LEU A 716 -9.79 -15.09 15.18
CA LEU A 716 -9.41 -13.77 14.70
C LEU A 716 -8.83 -13.82 13.28
N ALA A 717 -8.05 -14.86 12.96
CA ALA A 717 -7.41 -15.00 11.66
C ALA A 717 -8.45 -15.23 10.56
N TRP A 718 -9.42 -16.10 10.82
CA TRP A 718 -10.51 -16.38 9.90
C TRP A 718 -11.40 -15.15 9.67
N LEU A 719 -11.78 -14.44 10.74
CA LEU A 719 -12.65 -13.25 10.59
C LEU A 719 -11.92 -12.12 9.87
N ARG A 720 -10.62 -11.93 10.15
CA ARG A 720 -9.77 -10.98 9.42
C ARG A 720 -9.76 -11.30 7.93
N ASP A 721 -9.44 -12.54 7.57
CA ASP A 721 -9.38 -13.00 6.17
C ASP A 721 -10.75 -12.88 5.48
N ALA A 722 -11.84 -13.20 6.17
CA ALA A 722 -13.20 -13.02 5.63
C ALA A 722 -13.53 -11.56 5.31
N ILE A 723 -13.08 -10.60 6.13
CA ILE A 723 -13.23 -9.16 5.92
C ILE A 723 -12.33 -8.68 4.79
N GLU A 724 -11.05 -9.08 4.78
CA GLU A 724 -10.05 -8.65 3.82
C GLU A 724 -10.35 -9.15 2.39
N ARG A 725 -10.82 -10.40 2.24
CA ARG A 725 -11.28 -10.94 0.94
C ARG A 725 -12.45 -10.16 0.32
N ARG A 726 -13.20 -9.45 1.16
CA ARG A 726 -14.35 -8.60 0.80
C ARG A 726 -13.97 -7.13 0.57
N GLY A 727 -12.67 -6.83 0.52
CA GLY A 727 -12.15 -5.48 0.33
C GLY A 727 -12.14 -4.62 1.61
N GLY A 728 -12.49 -5.20 2.76
CA GLY A 728 -12.36 -4.53 4.05
C GLY A 728 -10.91 -4.45 4.53
N GLN A 729 -10.61 -3.49 5.40
CA GLN A 729 -9.28 -3.36 6.01
C GLN A 729 -9.33 -3.73 7.49
N VAL A 730 -8.38 -4.53 7.96
CA VAL A 730 -8.20 -4.86 9.38
C VAL A 730 -6.82 -4.44 9.87
N ILE A 731 -6.79 -3.51 10.81
CA ILE A 731 -5.56 -2.99 11.43
C ILE A 731 -5.34 -3.59 12.83
N ASP A 732 -4.07 -3.84 13.16
CA ASP A 732 -3.73 -4.35 14.49
C ASP A 732 -3.90 -3.28 15.56
N SER A 733 -4.59 -3.68 16.64
CA SER A 733 -4.77 -2.90 17.85
C SER A 733 -3.87 -3.40 18.98
N PRO A 734 -3.27 -2.48 19.76
CA PRO A 734 -2.53 -2.81 20.98
C PRO A 734 -3.43 -3.03 22.21
N LEU A 735 -4.74 -2.75 22.13
CA LEU A 735 -5.64 -2.87 23.28
C LEU A 735 -6.04 -4.34 23.50
N GLY A 736 -5.91 -4.86 24.72
CA GLY A 736 -6.52 -6.13 25.14
C GLY A 736 -7.78 -5.90 26.00
N GLY A 737 -8.37 -6.97 26.55
CA GLY A 737 -9.44 -6.89 27.56
C GLY A 737 -10.83 -6.71 26.96
N GLU A 738 -11.24 -7.67 26.13
CA GLU A 738 -12.52 -7.76 25.43
C GLU A 738 -13.72 -7.70 26.39
N ASP A 739 -13.55 -8.14 27.64
CA ASP A 739 -14.57 -8.13 28.71
C ASP A 739 -14.94 -6.73 29.23
N SER A 740 -14.15 -5.71 28.93
CA SER A 740 -14.27 -4.38 29.54
C SER A 740 -15.20 -3.41 28.80
N LEU A 741 -15.76 -3.83 27.66
CA LEU A 741 -16.66 -3.00 26.86
C LEU A 741 -18.08 -3.03 27.43
N ASP A 742 -18.73 -1.87 27.37
CA ASP A 742 -20.16 -1.78 27.64
C ASP A 742 -20.95 -2.58 26.58
N PRO A 743 -21.95 -3.40 26.96
CA PRO A 743 -22.67 -4.28 26.03
C PRO A 743 -23.30 -3.54 24.83
N VAL A 744 -23.74 -2.29 25.01
CA VAL A 744 -24.32 -1.48 23.92
C VAL A 744 -23.23 -1.03 22.94
N THR A 745 -22.04 -0.72 23.46
CA THR A 745 -20.87 -0.38 22.63
C THR A 745 -20.43 -1.60 21.82
N GLU A 746 -20.31 -2.75 22.47
CA GLU A 746 -19.91 -4.00 21.85
C GLU A 746 -20.90 -4.42 20.74
N HIS A 747 -22.21 -4.37 21.02
CA HIS A 747 -23.27 -4.60 20.05
C HIS A 747 -23.16 -3.69 18.81
N SER A 748 -22.61 -2.48 18.96
CA SER A 748 -22.41 -1.55 17.84
C SER A 748 -21.20 -1.86 16.96
N LEU A 749 -20.24 -2.67 17.43
CA LEU A 749 -18.98 -2.91 16.73
C LEU A 749 -19.19 -3.57 15.36
N ARG A 750 -20.18 -4.45 15.24
CA ARG A 750 -20.50 -5.14 14.00
C ARG A 750 -20.73 -4.19 12.82
N TYR A 751 -21.25 -2.98 13.04
CA TYR A 751 -21.58 -2.04 11.96
C TYR A 751 -20.34 -1.54 11.22
N GLN A 752 -19.16 -1.72 11.79
CA GLN A 752 -17.91 -1.31 11.17
C GLN A 752 -17.51 -2.18 9.98
N TRP A 753 -17.96 -3.45 9.92
CA TRP A 753 -17.73 -4.36 8.79
C TRP A 753 -18.98 -5.10 8.29
N GLN A 754 -20.15 -4.95 8.93
CA GLN A 754 -21.40 -5.60 8.52
C GLN A 754 -21.76 -5.32 7.06
N HIS A 755 -21.47 -4.10 6.57
CA HIS A 755 -21.75 -3.70 5.19
C HIS A 755 -21.03 -4.57 4.16
N LEU A 756 -19.93 -5.20 4.55
CA LEU A 756 -19.17 -6.09 3.68
C LEU A 756 -19.87 -7.42 3.42
N PHE A 757 -20.93 -7.74 4.17
CA PHE A 757 -21.62 -9.03 4.12
C PHE A 757 -23.10 -8.90 3.69
N MET A 758 -23.49 -7.73 3.21
CA MET A 758 -24.89 -7.43 2.88
C MET A 758 -25.38 -8.20 1.66
N ASP A 759 -24.52 -8.43 0.67
CA ASP A 759 -24.90 -9.15 -0.55
C ASP A 759 -25.14 -10.64 -0.27
N GLU A 760 -24.31 -11.28 0.56
CA GLU A 760 -24.56 -12.66 1.00
C GLU A 760 -25.79 -12.77 1.89
N ALA A 761 -26.04 -11.78 2.77
CA ALA A 761 -27.26 -11.73 3.55
C ALA A 761 -28.51 -11.63 2.66
N LEU A 762 -28.49 -10.83 1.60
CA LEU A 762 -29.57 -10.77 0.61
C LEU A 762 -29.68 -12.05 -0.22
N ALA A 763 -28.57 -12.71 -0.54
CA ALA A 763 -28.59 -13.97 -1.27
C ALA A 763 -29.28 -15.08 -0.45
N LEU A 764 -29.05 -15.12 0.87
CA LEU A 764 -29.68 -16.08 1.78
C LEU A 764 -31.12 -15.71 2.15
N TRP A 765 -31.39 -14.41 2.37
CA TRP A 765 -32.69 -13.93 2.86
C TRP A 765 -33.32 -12.83 1.99
N PRO A 766 -33.52 -13.07 0.67
CA PRO A 766 -33.93 -12.03 -0.29
C PRO A 766 -35.35 -11.49 -0.08
N GLN A 767 -36.16 -12.14 0.75
CA GLN A 767 -37.55 -11.78 1.02
C GLN A 767 -37.79 -11.31 2.45
N HIS A 768 -36.74 -11.27 3.29
CA HIS A 768 -36.88 -10.85 4.68
C HIS A 768 -37.06 -9.32 4.75
N MET A 769 -38.18 -8.86 5.31
CA MET A 769 -38.55 -7.43 5.26
C MET A 769 -37.52 -6.53 5.95
N ALA A 770 -37.17 -6.86 7.20
CA ALA A 770 -36.21 -6.08 7.98
C ALA A 770 -34.82 -6.00 7.32
N LEU A 771 -34.32 -7.13 6.81
CA LEU A 771 -32.99 -7.19 6.20
C LEU A 771 -32.95 -6.43 4.88
N THR A 772 -33.98 -6.57 4.05
CA THR A 772 -34.07 -5.85 2.77
C THR A 772 -34.11 -4.34 2.99
N HIS A 773 -34.89 -3.86 3.97
CA HIS A 773 -34.93 -2.45 4.34
C HIS A 773 -33.59 -1.96 4.93
N HIS A 774 -33.00 -2.73 5.84
CA HIS A 774 -31.72 -2.40 6.46
C HIS A 774 -30.60 -2.28 5.42
N VAL A 775 -30.51 -3.23 4.49
CA VAL A 775 -29.54 -3.22 3.39
C VAL A 775 -29.80 -2.02 2.48
N ALA A 776 -31.04 -1.80 2.03
CA ALA A 776 -31.36 -0.65 1.19
C ALA A 776 -30.99 0.71 1.81
N THR A 777 -31.04 0.82 3.15
CA THR A 777 -30.72 2.05 3.87
C THR A 777 -29.23 2.22 4.19
N ASN A 778 -28.44 1.14 4.12
CA ASN A 778 -27.05 1.12 4.61
C ASN A 778 -25.99 0.61 3.62
N SER A 779 -26.41 0.09 2.46
CA SER A 779 -25.52 -0.31 1.36
C SER A 779 -25.13 0.89 0.51
N TYR A 780 -24.33 1.79 1.07
CA TYR A 780 -23.79 2.91 0.31
C TYR A 780 -22.71 2.41 -0.65
N HIS A 781 -21.79 1.58 -0.16
CA HIS A 781 -20.80 0.89 -0.98
C HIS A 781 -21.32 -0.46 -1.48
N ARG A 782 -21.07 -0.79 -2.75
CA ARG A 782 -21.28 -2.12 -3.33
C ARG A 782 -19.94 -2.78 -3.61
N GLN A 783 -19.84 -4.06 -3.32
CA GLN A 783 -18.59 -4.80 -3.49
C GLN A 783 -18.42 -5.34 -4.90
N ASP A 784 -17.17 -5.39 -5.34
CA ASP A 784 -16.77 -6.15 -6.53
C ASP A 784 -16.57 -7.65 -6.22
N TYR A 785 -16.69 -8.04 -4.95
CA TYR A 785 -16.59 -9.41 -4.50
C TYR A 785 -17.95 -10.11 -4.56
N THR A 786 -18.00 -11.29 -5.18
CA THR A 786 -19.16 -12.18 -5.13
C THR A 786 -18.74 -13.51 -4.52
N ALA A 787 -19.34 -13.87 -3.39
CA ALA A 787 -19.08 -15.16 -2.75
C ALA A 787 -19.39 -16.31 -3.72
N THR A 788 -18.47 -17.27 -3.80
CA THR A 788 -18.68 -18.48 -4.61
C THR A 788 -19.80 -19.34 -4.03
N GLY A 789 -20.39 -20.22 -4.85
CA GLY A 789 -21.39 -21.17 -4.38
C GLY A 789 -20.88 -22.03 -3.21
N ALA A 790 -19.59 -22.41 -3.23
CA ALA A 790 -18.96 -23.16 -2.15
C ALA A 790 -18.82 -22.35 -0.85
N GLU A 791 -18.45 -21.07 -0.93
CA GLU A 791 -18.35 -20.18 0.23
C GLU A 791 -19.71 -19.92 0.88
N LEU A 792 -20.76 -19.74 0.06
CA LEU A 792 -22.14 -19.63 0.54
C LEU A 792 -22.64 -20.91 1.21
N HIS A 793 -21.88 -22.03 1.15
CA HIS A 793 -22.16 -23.25 1.88
C HIS A 793 -21.28 -23.42 3.15
N ASP A 794 -20.32 -22.53 3.42
CA ASP A 794 -19.49 -22.60 4.64
C ASP A 794 -20.36 -22.38 5.90
N PRO A 795 -20.43 -23.33 6.84
CA PRO A 795 -21.19 -23.17 8.08
C PRO A 795 -20.72 -21.99 8.93
N ARG A 796 -19.43 -21.63 8.88
CA ARG A 796 -18.88 -20.48 9.61
C ARG A 796 -19.42 -19.16 9.05
N LEU A 797 -19.52 -19.04 7.72
CA LEU A 797 -20.08 -17.85 7.09
C LEU A 797 -21.55 -17.66 7.48
N HIS A 798 -22.37 -18.73 7.50
CA HIS A 798 -23.76 -18.65 7.94
C HIS A 798 -23.90 -18.18 9.39
N LYS A 799 -23.08 -18.72 10.29
CA LYS A 799 -23.07 -18.28 11.70
C LYS A 799 -22.67 -16.81 11.82
N LEU A 800 -21.66 -16.37 11.07
CA LEU A 800 -21.28 -14.96 11.02
C LEU A 800 -22.43 -14.08 10.54
N LEU A 801 -23.09 -14.45 9.42
CA LEU A 801 -24.23 -13.71 8.88
C LEU A 801 -25.38 -13.63 9.89
N ARG A 802 -25.65 -14.70 10.64
CA ARG A 802 -26.60 -14.63 11.76
C ARG A 802 -26.16 -13.62 12.82
N ALA A 803 -24.94 -13.75 13.35
CA ALA A 803 -24.43 -12.85 14.38
C ALA A 803 -24.47 -11.37 13.95
N LEU A 804 -24.30 -11.10 12.64
CA LEU A 804 -24.38 -9.76 12.08
C LEU A 804 -25.82 -9.25 11.90
N PHE A 805 -26.75 -10.07 11.40
CA PHE A 805 -28.06 -9.60 10.89
C PHE A 805 -29.27 -10.01 11.74
N GLU A 806 -29.18 -11.08 12.53
CA GLU A 806 -30.25 -11.53 13.43
C GLU A 806 -30.67 -10.43 14.45
N PRO A 807 -29.74 -9.67 15.07
CA PRO A 807 -30.14 -8.57 15.93
C PRO A 807 -30.99 -7.49 15.24
N VAL A 808 -30.76 -7.24 13.94
CA VAL A 808 -31.54 -6.26 13.16
C VAL A 808 -32.97 -6.78 12.95
N ALA A 809 -33.12 -8.02 12.49
CA ALA A 809 -34.42 -8.66 12.30
C ALA A 809 -35.22 -8.71 13.61
N ARG A 810 -34.56 -9.07 14.72
CA ARG A 810 -35.14 -9.14 16.06
C ARG A 810 -35.69 -7.78 16.50
N ASP A 811 -34.93 -6.69 16.34
CA ASP A 811 -35.37 -5.35 16.75
C ASP A 811 -36.59 -4.86 15.94
N TYR A 812 -36.59 -5.09 14.63
CA TYR A 812 -37.74 -4.76 13.76
C TYR A 812 -39.00 -5.54 14.18
N GLY A 813 -38.86 -6.84 14.44
CA GLY A 813 -39.94 -7.69 14.92
C GLY A 813 -40.47 -7.26 16.28
N ARG A 814 -39.58 -6.88 17.21
CA ARG A 814 -39.95 -6.37 18.54
C ARG A 814 -40.75 -5.07 18.44
N VAL A 815 -40.32 -4.12 17.62
CA VAL A 815 -41.08 -2.87 17.37
C VAL A 815 -42.46 -3.20 16.81
N ALA A 816 -42.52 -4.04 15.77
CA ALA A 816 -43.78 -4.42 15.13
C ALA A 816 -44.77 -5.07 16.11
N HIS A 817 -44.27 -5.95 16.99
CA HIS A 817 -45.10 -6.61 17.99
C HIS A 817 -45.56 -5.62 19.08
N ALA A 818 -44.64 -4.80 19.56
CA ALA A 818 -44.88 -3.95 20.72
C ALA A 818 -45.74 -2.71 20.41
N LEU A 819 -45.92 -2.34 19.13
CA LEU A 819 -46.84 -1.27 18.71
C LEU A 819 -48.32 -1.57 19.01
N GLY A 820 -48.72 -2.83 19.16
CA GLY A 820 -50.11 -3.22 19.49
C GLY A 820 -51.04 -3.31 18.27
N SER A 821 -52.36 -3.34 18.52
CA SER A 821 -53.37 -3.44 17.46
C SER A 821 -53.73 -2.06 16.89
N PRO A 822 -54.00 -1.94 15.57
CA PRO A 822 -54.52 -0.71 14.95
C PRO A 822 -55.82 -0.16 15.56
N GLU A 823 -56.55 -0.98 16.33
CA GLU A 823 -57.77 -0.60 17.05
C GLU A 823 -57.51 0.40 18.21
N PHE A 824 -56.28 0.48 18.69
CA PHE A 824 -55.86 1.38 19.77
C PHE A 824 -54.78 2.33 19.27
N ALA A 825 -54.48 3.42 20.01
CA ALA A 825 -53.31 4.23 19.69
C ALA A 825 -52.01 3.38 19.77
N PRO A 826 -51.00 3.63 18.91
CA PRO A 826 -49.73 2.90 19.01
C PRO A 826 -49.14 3.06 20.40
N ARG A 827 -48.72 1.94 21.01
CA ARG A 827 -48.18 1.94 22.39
C ARG A 827 -47.02 2.93 22.58
N TYR A 828 -46.19 3.10 21.56
CA TYR A 828 -45.05 4.00 21.57
C TYR A 828 -45.26 5.17 20.62
N ALA A 829 -45.21 6.38 21.16
CA ALA A 829 -45.31 7.60 20.36
C ALA A 829 -44.02 7.89 19.59
N THR A 830 -42.85 7.44 20.07
CA THR A 830 -41.55 7.66 19.42
C THR A 830 -40.62 6.46 19.59
N ALA A 831 -39.63 6.33 18.69
CA ALA A 831 -38.56 5.34 18.82
C ALA A 831 -37.81 5.47 20.16
N SER A 832 -37.61 6.70 20.65
CA SER A 832 -36.98 6.95 21.96
C SER A 832 -37.81 6.41 23.14
N THR A 833 -39.14 6.51 23.08
CA THR A 833 -39.98 5.85 24.11
C THR A 833 -39.93 4.33 23.99
N ALA A 834 -39.88 3.79 22.77
CA ALA A 834 -39.79 2.36 22.55
C ALA A 834 -38.48 1.75 23.07
N VAL A 835 -37.33 2.39 22.82
CA VAL A 835 -36.03 1.85 23.25
C VAL A 835 -35.89 1.76 24.77
N HIS A 836 -36.57 2.61 25.53
CA HIS A 836 -36.54 2.58 27.00
C HIS A 836 -37.34 1.43 27.61
N GLU A 837 -38.40 0.99 26.94
CA GLU A 837 -39.27 -0.08 27.44
C GLU A 837 -38.95 -1.45 26.86
N LEU A 838 -38.25 -1.50 25.71
CA LEU A 838 -37.87 -2.74 25.06
C LEU A 838 -36.48 -3.18 25.57
N PRO A 839 -36.37 -4.33 26.27
CA PRO A 839 -35.09 -4.82 26.76
C PRO A 839 -34.14 -5.15 25.60
N ASP A 840 -32.86 -4.81 25.77
CA ASP A 840 -31.78 -5.00 24.78
C ASP A 840 -32.04 -4.33 23.41
N ALA A 841 -32.98 -3.39 23.35
CA ALA A 841 -33.31 -2.66 22.13
C ALA A 841 -32.25 -1.59 21.85
N TYR A 842 -31.98 -1.40 20.56
CA TYR A 842 -30.92 -0.53 20.09
C TYR A 842 -31.50 0.66 19.32
N LEU A 843 -31.37 1.88 19.84
CA LEU A 843 -32.12 3.04 19.31
C LEU A 843 -32.02 3.23 17.78
N PRO A 844 -30.85 3.08 17.13
CA PRO A 844 -30.75 3.20 15.67
C PRO A 844 -31.57 2.18 14.88
N THR A 845 -31.58 0.91 15.28
CA THR A 845 -32.37 -0.14 14.60
C THR A 845 -33.86 0.01 14.90
N ILE A 846 -34.20 0.42 16.12
CA ILE A 846 -35.58 0.78 16.49
C ILE A 846 -36.07 1.94 15.63
N GLN A 847 -35.29 3.02 15.51
CA GLN A 847 -35.63 4.16 14.67
C GLN A 847 -35.81 3.73 13.21
N ALA A 848 -34.90 2.91 12.67
CA ALA A 848 -35.00 2.40 11.31
C ALA A 848 -36.26 1.53 11.09
N ALA A 849 -36.70 0.78 12.11
CA ALA A 849 -37.95 0.03 12.05
C ALA A 849 -39.19 0.95 12.02
N PHE A 850 -39.18 2.04 12.80
CA PHE A 850 -40.23 3.06 12.72
C PHE A 850 -40.24 3.74 11.35
N ASP A 851 -39.06 4.06 10.81
CA ASP A 851 -38.91 4.69 9.49
C ASP A 851 -39.43 3.77 8.37
N ASP A 852 -39.16 2.45 8.42
CA ASP A 852 -39.71 1.47 7.46
C ASP A 852 -41.24 1.39 7.55
N LEU A 853 -41.79 1.36 8.77
CA LEU A 853 -43.24 1.37 8.99
C LEU A 853 -43.91 2.64 8.45
N VAL A 854 -43.25 3.79 8.57
CA VAL A 854 -43.71 5.05 7.98
C VAL A 854 -43.61 5.02 6.45
N ALA A 855 -42.49 4.57 5.89
CA ALA A 855 -42.30 4.43 4.45
C ALA A 855 -43.36 3.52 3.81
N ARG A 856 -43.78 2.47 4.52
CA ARG A 856 -44.85 1.55 4.11
C ARG A 856 -46.27 2.08 4.39
N SER A 857 -46.39 3.30 4.89
CA SER A 857 -47.67 3.92 5.30
C SER A 857 -48.43 3.12 6.38
N ILE A 858 -47.76 2.26 7.14
CA ILE A 858 -48.33 1.52 8.28
C ILE A 858 -48.43 2.46 9.50
N LEU A 859 -47.41 3.30 9.68
CA LEU A 859 -47.42 4.44 10.60
C LEU A 859 -47.42 5.76 9.82
N ALA A 860 -47.78 6.85 10.50
CA ALA A 860 -47.68 8.22 10.02
C ALA A 860 -47.07 9.11 11.12
N VAL A 861 -46.30 10.13 10.72
CA VAL A 861 -45.66 11.08 11.64
C VAL A 861 -46.58 12.28 11.83
N GLY A 862 -47.12 12.44 13.05
CA GLY A 862 -47.96 13.55 13.46
C GLY A 862 -47.19 14.75 14.02
N PRO A 863 -47.90 15.81 14.45
CA PRO A 863 -47.32 17.02 15.03
C PRO A 863 -46.38 16.70 16.21
N GLY A 864 -45.19 17.32 16.21
CA GLY A 864 -44.17 17.08 17.23
C GLY A 864 -43.42 15.75 17.11
N GLY A 865 -43.51 15.06 15.97
CA GLY A 865 -42.76 13.83 15.68
C GLY A 865 -43.35 12.56 16.32
N LYS A 866 -44.61 12.62 16.77
CA LYS A 866 -45.30 11.47 17.37
C LYS A 866 -45.90 10.58 16.29
N HIS A 867 -45.69 9.28 16.40
CA HIS A 867 -46.23 8.30 15.46
C HIS A 867 -47.69 7.99 15.76
N THR A 868 -48.48 7.87 14.68
CA THR A 868 -49.88 7.46 14.68
C THR A 868 -50.06 6.35 13.64
N TRP A 869 -51.18 5.64 13.65
CA TRP A 869 -51.47 4.65 12.62
C TRP A 869 -51.69 5.33 11.26
N GLY A 870 -51.03 4.80 10.23
CA GLY A 870 -51.13 5.28 8.86
C GLY A 870 -52.26 4.60 8.08
N ALA A 871 -52.39 4.96 6.80
CA ALA A 871 -53.44 4.45 5.91
C ALA A 871 -53.42 2.92 5.70
N ARG A 872 -52.27 2.27 5.93
CA ARG A 872 -52.07 0.83 5.80
C ARG A 872 -51.86 0.12 7.14
N SER A 873 -52.41 0.65 8.23
CA SER A 873 -52.24 0.10 9.58
C SER A 873 -52.57 -1.39 9.71
N ALA A 874 -53.57 -1.89 8.96
CA ALA A 874 -53.93 -3.31 8.91
C ALA A 874 -52.78 -4.23 8.42
N ALA A 875 -51.80 -3.69 7.68
CA ALA A 875 -50.63 -4.45 7.20
C ALA A 875 -49.59 -4.75 8.31
N ILE A 876 -49.79 -4.25 9.54
CA ILE A 876 -48.89 -4.55 10.67
C ILE A 876 -48.78 -6.05 10.96
N ALA A 877 -49.85 -6.83 10.73
CA ALA A 877 -49.82 -8.28 10.91
C ALA A 877 -48.87 -8.95 9.90
N ALA A 878 -48.95 -8.58 8.63
CA ALA A 878 -48.04 -9.09 7.59
C ALA A 878 -46.59 -8.63 7.84
N TYR A 879 -46.41 -7.40 8.33
CA TYR A 879 -45.09 -6.89 8.69
C TYR A 879 -44.46 -7.69 9.85
N ARG A 880 -45.23 -8.03 10.90
CA ARG A 880 -44.77 -8.90 11.99
C ARG A 880 -44.29 -10.26 11.48
N GLU A 881 -45.06 -10.89 10.60
CA GLU A 881 -44.70 -12.17 10.00
C GLU A 881 -43.44 -12.04 9.13
N GLY A 882 -43.34 -10.98 8.31
CA GLY A 882 -42.17 -10.71 7.46
C GLY A 882 -40.88 -10.33 8.20
N CYS A 883 -40.98 -10.01 9.49
CA CYS A 883 -39.86 -9.74 10.38
C CYS A 883 -39.49 -10.92 11.30
N LYS A 884 -40.18 -12.07 11.19
CA LYS A 884 -39.82 -13.27 11.96
C LYS A 884 -38.41 -13.74 11.60
N LEU A 885 -37.68 -14.17 12.61
CA LEU A 885 -36.31 -14.65 12.47
C LEU A 885 -36.23 -15.74 11.38
N PRO A 886 -35.22 -15.69 10.51
CA PRO A 886 -35.09 -16.68 9.44
C PRO A 886 -34.81 -18.07 10.04
N ASP A 887 -35.72 -19.03 9.78
CA ASP A 887 -35.49 -20.44 10.07
C ASP A 887 -34.36 -20.95 9.15
N LEU A 888 -33.29 -21.46 9.76
CA LEU A 888 -32.06 -21.86 9.06
C LEU A 888 -31.89 -23.37 8.90
N THR A 889 -32.95 -24.15 9.06
CA THR A 889 -32.83 -25.61 8.99
C THR A 889 -32.86 -26.19 7.56
N THR A 890 -33.08 -25.41 6.50
CA THR A 890 -33.08 -25.95 5.12
C THR A 890 -32.49 -24.99 4.06
N PRO A 891 -31.45 -25.40 3.31
CA PRO A 891 -30.98 -24.66 2.15
C PRO A 891 -31.80 -25.03 0.91
N LYS A 892 -32.39 -24.04 0.23
CA LYS A 892 -32.65 -24.12 -1.22
C LYS A 892 -32.43 -22.75 -1.88
N PRO A 893 -31.19 -22.37 -2.22
CA PRO A 893 -30.99 -21.25 -3.12
C PRO A 893 -31.35 -21.69 -4.55
N LYS A 894 -32.47 -21.22 -5.09
CA LYS A 894 -32.57 -21.07 -6.54
C LYS A 894 -31.74 -19.82 -6.87
N LEU A 895 -30.49 -20.02 -7.27
CA LEU A 895 -29.64 -18.97 -7.85
C LEU A 895 -30.42 -18.30 -8.99
N ARG A 896 -30.98 -17.11 -8.72
CA ARG A 896 -31.43 -16.18 -9.76
C ARG A 896 -30.37 -15.10 -9.88
N PRO A 897 -30.11 -14.58 -11.09
CA PRO A 897 -29.15 -13.50 -11.27
C PRO A 897 -29.49 -12.32 -10.35
N ILE A 898 -28.51 -11.93 -9.53
CA ILE A 898 -28.57 -10.91 -8.47
C ILE A 898 -29.15 -9.58 -8.99
N ALA A 899 -29.01 -9.30 -10.29
CA ALA A 899 -29.57 -8.14 -10.97
C ALA A 899 -31.11 -7.99 -10.85
N LYS A 900 -31.87 -9.08 -10.68
CA LYS A 900 -33.35 -9.02 -10.67
C LYS A 900 -33.97 -8.78 -9.29
N ALA A 901 -33.28 -9.17 -8.21
CA ALA A 901 -33.77 -8.94 -6.84
C ALA A 901 -33.62 -7.47 -6.43
N VAL A 902 -32.52 -6.82 -6.82
CA VAL A 902 -32.23 -5.42 -6.51
C VAL A 902 -33.13 -4.45 -7.29
N ALA A 903 -33.49 -4.78 -8.54
CA ALA A 903 -34.47 -3.99 -9.31
C ALA A 903 -35.87 -3.97 -8.66
N THR A 904 -36.20 -4.99 -7.86
CA THR A 904 -37.49 -5.07 -7.14
C THR A 904 -37.47 -4.21 -5.87
N ALA A 905 -36.30 -3.98 -5.25
CA ALA A 905 -36.13 -3.10 -4.10
C ALA A 905 -36.02 -1.61 -4.50
N ALA A 906 -35.43 -1.30 -5.66
CA ALA A 906 -35.37 0.08 -6.18
C ALA A 906 -36.76 0.67 -6.48
N ASN A 907 -37.70 -0.17 -6.93
CA ASN A 907 -39.09 0.22 -7.16
C ASN A 907 -39.89 0.46 -5.87
N PHE A 908 -39.34 0.15 -4.69
CA PHE A 908 -40.00 0.39 -3.39
C PHE A 908 -39.67 1.77 -2.79
N VAL A 909 -38.64 2.46 -3.31
CA VAL A 909 -38.20 3.80 -2.84
C VAL A 909 -38.66 4.91 -3.78
N ALA A 910 -39.05 4.58 -5.02
CA ALA A 910 -39.58 5.52 -6.01
C ALA A 910 -41.12 5.65 -6.00
N GLY A 911 -41.80 5.12 -4.98
CA GLY A 911 -43.27 5.11 -4.84
C GLY A 911 -43.76 5.96 -3.68
#